data_AF-A0A1B9FV72-F1
#
_entry.id   AF-A0A1B9FV72-F1
#
_cell.length_a   1.000
_cell.length_b   1.000
_cell.length_c   1.000
_cell.angle_alpha   90.00
_cell.angle_beta   90.00
_cell.angle_gamma   90.00
#
_symmetry.space_group_name_H-M   'P 1'
#
loop_
_entity.id
_entity.type
_entity.pdbx_description
1 polymer ?
#
loop_
_entity_poly.entity_id
_entity_poly.type
_entity_poly.pdbx_seq_one_letter_code
_entity_poly.pdbx_strand_id
1 'polypeptide(L)'
;MNVIEVFLAIEYLYLRHTSPRSSTRTPNPSHRYHAHAPLVGFAGALMTLSKTALYFLQEYFCDWCMVGHNDRFTFWAVWVATNVSGFDFQIKTWILIPFLVCVALGRFIAQALMRDTASQIAYLEWSASQSQSSTPGTTSIGSSTPIPIKPAFDQVESDAFSSTIAAPAALPLTFHPRDLSVLVVGSNRLAATRATTFSEAGAKVTVVTQSSLSDAAPELKQLKDAGRIAHQQLEGDDSRDWSSLLPSLNISLVCVTDTLVGAHSRRSSASAKTIYDACSSLRIPINISDQPLYSTYTFPSVHRFPGQDGVTSNLQVAVTTNGQGCRMAGRIKREIVSRLPSNVGAAVDNVGKLRTKAKSAPKLWEDENHDIPLNSPVAQLPTPSISRVGSVEKLLGRPEEDTEELSEEEQQLRRMRWVHQMSEYYSFEHLARLKEDDLDQALELWSTNPSSSSNEVSLRHHDIANSTKQKGKILLIGSGPGHPGLLTVAAHHALKTATLILSDKLVPSEILALIPSTTKLHIAKKFPGNAEGAQNEMMELALAGAQAGEVVVRLKQGDPFVYGRGGEEVLYFRENGFESTVIPGISSAIAGPLMMNIPVTQRGVSESLVLCTGVGRQGKSVKLPGYVKSRPLILLMGVARINQIIQTLTSEEGQGRDGARYPGYLPIGIIERASSPDQRIIMSSLDKIEGALKKLDERPPGMIIVGWSVLCLEGRGKVDILDDTNASEGSERGIVDGWLGGEEYKVREGLQEGWRDLLGEVQ
;
A
#
# COMPACT_ATOMS: atom_id res chain seq x y z
N MET A 1 16.68 30.08 -4.45
CA MET A 1 16.30 29.12 -5.51
C MET A 1 14.80 29.17 -5.82
N ASN A 2 13.91 28.90 -4.86
CA ASN A 2 12.45 28.83 -5.13
C ASN A 2 11.83 30.09 -5.76
N VAL A 3 12.27 31.31 -5.37
CA VAL A 3 11.78 32.56 -5.96
C VAL A 3 12.21 32.69 -7.44
N ILE A 4 13.42 32.25 -7.77
CA ILE A 4 13.93 32.25 -9.16
C ILE A 4 13.17 31.24 -10.01
N GLU A 5 12.81 30.08 -9.45
CA GLU A 5 11.95 29.09 -10.09
C GLU A 5 10.55 29.64 -10.41
N VAL A 6 9.97 30.43 -9.49
CA VAL A 6 8.68 31.11 -9.71
C VAL A 6 8.80 32.15 -10.82
N PHE A 7 9.86 32.97 -10.83
CA PHE A 7 10.08 33.94 -11.90
C PHE A 7 10.29 33.26 -13.27
N LEU A 8 11.07 32.18 -13.33
CA LEU A 8 11.29 31.42 -14.56
C LEU A 8 10.01 30.72 -15.06
N ALA A 9 9.16 30.23 -14.15
CA ALA A 9 7.87 29.65 -14.51
C ALA A 9 6.91 30.72 -15.08
N ILE A 10 6.87 31.90 -14.46
CA ILE A 10 6.09 33.05 -14.93
C ILE A 10 6.61 33.54 -16.29
N GLU A 11 7.92 33.62 -16.47
CA GLU A 11 8.56 34.04 -17.72
C GLU A 11 8.33 33.03 -18.85
N TYR A 12 8.44 31.72 -18.56
CA TYR A 12 8.09 30.65 -19.48
C TYR A 12 6.62 30.70 -19.91
N LEU A 13 5.71 30.96 -18.97
CA LEU A 13 4.27 31.13 -19.26
C LEU A 13 4.00 32.38 -20.12
N TYR A 14 4.68 33.49 -19.81
CA TYR A 14 4.58 34.73 -20.59
C TYR A 14 5.09 34.55 -22.02
N LEU A 15 6.26 33.92 -22.20
CA LEU A 15 6.85 33.65 -23.51
C LEU A 15 6.01 32.66 -24.33
N ARG A 16 5.41 31.65 -23.69
CA ARG A 16 4.52 30.70 -24.35
C ARG A 16 3.16 31.30 -24.73
N HIS A 17 2.71 32.32 -24.00
CA HIS A 17 1.45 33.03 -24.29
C HIS A 17 1.64 34.19 -25.28
N THR A 18 2.86 34.71 -25.46
CA THR A 18 3.14 35.83 -26.39
C THR A 18 3.73 35.38 -27.72
N SER A 19 4.17 34.11 -27.86
CA SER A 19 4.73 33.58 -29.11
C SER A 19 3.64 33.16 -30.11
N PRO A 20 3.47 33.84 -31.26
CA PRO A 20 2.54 33.40 -32.30
C PRO A 20 3.12 32.20 -33.04
N ARG A 21 2.47 31.03 -32.96
CA ARG A 21 2.77 29.91 -33.87
C ARG A 21 1.98 30.08 -35.17
N SER A 22 2.64 30.52 -36.23
CA SER A 22 2.13 30.36 -37.60
C SER A 22 2.29 28.89 -38.04
N SER A 23 1.33 28.04 -37.65
CA SER A 23 1.18 26.73 -38.27
C SER A 23 0.32 26.89 -39.52
N THR A 24 0.90 26.62 -40.69
CA THR A 24 0.24 26.68 -42.01
C THR A 24 -0.84 25.61 -42.24
N ARG A 25 -1.25 24.86 -41.20
CA ARG A 25 -2.13 23.69 -41.31
C ARG A 25 -3.56 23.86 -40.77
N THR A 26 -3.93 25.03 -40.27
CA THR A 26 -5.33 25.33 -39.88
C THR A 26 -5.74 26.70 -40.41
N PRO A 27 -6.72 26.82 -41.32
CA PRO A 27 -7.04 28.08 -41.99
C PRO A 27 -7.89 29.03 -41.14
N ASN A 28 -8.15 28.74 -39.86
CA ASN A 28 -9.02 29.58 -39.03
C ASN A 28 -8.19 30.66 -38.28
N PRO A 29 -8.34 31.97 -38.61
CA PRO A 29 -7.55 33.04 -38.03
C PRO A 29 -7.80 33.32 -36.53
N SER A 30 -8.82 32.70 -35.91
CA SER A 30 -9.19 32.92 -34.50
C SER A 30 -8.53 31.95 -33.50
N HIS A 31 -7.97 30.81 -33.93
CA HIS A 31 -7.41 29.80 -33.04
C HIS A 31 -5.90 30.02 -32.81
N ARG A 32 -5.53 31.11 -32.14
CA ARG A 32 -4.12 31.43 -31.82
C ARG A 32 -3.65 31.07 -30.41
N TYR A 33 -4.51 30.61 -29.50
CA TYR A 33 -4.10 30.32 -28.10
C TYR A 33 -4.79 29.09 -27.50
N HIS A 34 -4.11 28.36 -26.61
CA HIS A 34 -4.68 27.24 -25.84
C HIS A 34 -5.35 27.75 -24.56
N ALA A 35 -6.66 27.55 -24.43
CA ALA A 35 -7.51 27.98 -23.31
C ALA A 35 -7.03 27.58 -21.90
N HIS A 36 -6.38 26.43 -21.76
CA HIS A 36 -6.10 25.84 -20.45
C HIS A 36 -4.71 26.18 -19.88
N ALA A 37 -3.81 26.73 -20.70
CA ALA A 37 -2.44 27.03 -20.29
C ALA A 37 -2.33 28.10 -19.16
N PRO A 38 -3.15 29.17 -19.14
CA PRO A 38 -3.10 30.16 -18.06
C PRO A 38 -3.57 29.60 -16.71
N LEU A 39 -4.55 28.70 -16.73
CA LEU A 39 -5.13 28.11 -15.53
C LEU A 39 -4.15 27.15 -14.84
N VAL A 40 -3.44 26.34 -15.63
CA VAL A 40 -2.39 25.43 -15.15
C VAL A 40 -1.19 26.23 -14.63
N GLY A 41 -0.81 27.32 -15.29
CA GLY A 41 0.25 28.22 -14.83
C GLY A 41 -0.06 28.90 -13.51
N PHE A 42 -1.31 29.38 -13.34
CA PHE A 42 -1.78 29.98 -12.10
C PHE A 42 -1.76 29.00 -10.92
N ALA A 43 -2.22 27.76 -11.13
CA ALA A 43 -2.19 26.72 -10.12
C ALA A 43 -0.74 26.39 -9.68
N GLY A 44 0.20 26.31 -10.64
CA GLY A 44 1.61 26.07 -10.34
C GLY A 44 2.26 27.20 -9.52
N ALA A 45 1.98 28.46 -9.87
CA ALA A 45 2.50 29.61 -9.12
C ALA A 45 1.94 29.67 -7.69
N LEU A 46 0.65 29.40 -7.51
CA LEU A 46 0.00 29.42 -6.19
C LEU A 46 0.52 28.32 -5.26
N MET A 47 0.73 27.10 -5.79
CA MET A 47 1.31 26.00 -5.01
C MET A 47 2.74 26.29 -4.57
N THR A 48 3.56 26.88 -5.45
CA THR A 48 4.96 27.18 -5.18
C THR A 48 5.11 28.33 -4.17
N LEU A 49 4.25 29.35 -4.26
CA LEU A 49 4.22 30.46 -3.30
C LEU A 49 3.75 29.99 -1.91
N SER A 50 2.72 29.14 -1.87
CA SER A 50 2.22 28.55 -0.62
C SER A 50 3.29 27.69 0.08
N LYS A 51 4.02 26.88 -0.70
CA LYS A 51 5.14 26.09 -0.20
C LYS A 51 6.26 26.96 0.37
N THR A 52 6.60 28.06 -0.31
CA THR A 52 7.66 28.98 0.13
C THR A 52 7.27 29.74 1.40
N ALA A 53 6.02 30.18 1.52
CA ALA A 53 5.50 30.82 2.73
C ALA A 53 5.47 29.87 3.93
N LEU A 54 5.09 28.60 3.72
CA LEU A 54 5.14 27.56 4.74
C LEU A 54 6.56 27.33 5.26
N TYR A 55 7.56 27.27 4.37
CA TYR A 55 8.97 27.15 4.78
C TYR A 55 9.45 28.35 5.62
N PHE A 56 9.10 29.57 5.21
CA PHE A 56 9.51 30.79 5.92
C PHE A 56 8.86 30.90 7.31
N LEU A 57 7.58 30.51 7.43
CA LEU A 57 6.86 30.50 8.70
C LEU A 57 7.35 29.36 9.61
N GLN A 58 7.70 28.21 9.05
CA GLN A 58 8.32 27.11 9.78
C GLN A 58 9.69 27.51 10.36
N GLU A 59 10.47 28.29 9.62
CA GLU A 59 11.76 28.82 10.07
C GLU A 59 11.60 29.89 11.18
N TYR A 60 10.52 30.68 11.13
CA TYR A 60 10.24 31.75 12.10
C TYR A 60 9.61 31.25 13.42
N PHE A 61 8.73 30.24 13.39
CA PHE A 61 8.04 29.75 14.59
C PHE A 61 8.77 28.63 15.35
N CYS A 62 9.80 28.02 14.75
CA CYS A 62 10.42 26.80 15.28
C CYS A 62 11.87 26.98 15.72
N ASP A 63 12.35 28.22 15.94
CA ASP A 63 13.73 28.55 16.36
C ASP A 63 14.78 27.58 15.79
N TRP A 64 14.82 27.50 14.44
CA TRP A 64 15.78 26.69 13.68
C TRP A 64 15.69 25.16 13.90
N CYS A 65 14.49 24.59 14.00
CA CYS A 65 14.27 23.14 13.91
C CYS A 65 14.20 22.65 12.45
N MET A 66 15.22 21.91 12.00
CA MET A 66 15.32 21.30 10.66
C MET A 66 14.56 19.96 10.53
N VAL A 67 13.27 19.92 10.88
CA VAL A 67 12.41 18.75 10.63
C VAL A 67 11.03 19.18 10.16
N GLY A 68 10.67 18.78 8.93
CA GLY A 68 9.33 18.97 8.36
C GLY A 68 8.28 18.14 9.06
N HIS A 69 7.69 18.69 10.12
CA HIS A 69 6.44 18.20 10.69
C HIS A 69 5.28 19.04 10.15
N ASN A 70 4.60 18.55 9.11
CA ASN A 70 3.27 19.02 8.78
C ASN A 70 2.27 18.20 9.60
N ASP A 71 1.95 18.66 10.81
CA ASP A 71 0.77 18.17 11.51
C ASP A 71 -0.47 18.97 11.05
N ARG A 72 -1.67 18.42 11.29
CA ARG A 72 -2.93 19.10 10.94
C ARG A 72 -3.10 20.43 11.68
N PHE A 73 -2.48 20.59 12.84
CA PHE A 73 -2.57 21.77 13.68
C PHE A 73 -1.80 22.97 13.08
N THR A 74 -0.63 22.71 12.50
CA THR A 74 0.24 23.66 11.81
C THR A 74 -0.43 24.19 10.54
N PHE A 75 -1.14 23.32 9.82
CA PHE A 75 -1.92 23.70 8.63
C PHE A 75 -3.08 24.65 8.98
N TRP A 76 -3.77 24.43 10.10
CA TRP A 76 -4.87 25.30 10.55
C TRP A 76 -4.37 26.60 11.20
N ALA A 77 -3.28 26.56 11.96
CA ALA A 77 -2.68 27.73 12.61
C ALA A 77 -2.17 28.78 11.60
N VAL A 78 -1.65 28.34 10.45
CA VAL A 78 -1.19 29.23 9.37
C VAL A 78 -2.35 29.90 8.63
N TRP A 79 -3.53 29.26 8.60
CA TRP A 79 -4.71 29.78 7.90
C TRP A 79 -5.66 30.58 8.80
N VAL A 80 -5.62 30.37 10.12
CA VAL A 80 -6.51 31.02 11.10
C VAL A 80 -5.69 31.58 12.26
N ALA A 81 -4.92 32.65 12.00
CA ALA A 81 -4.37 33.45 13.08
C ALA A 81 -5.33 34.62 13.39
N THR A 82 -6.23 34.45 14.38
CA THR A 82 -6.87 35.57 15.06
C THR A 82 -6.99 35.34 16.58
N ASN A 83 -6.28 36.22 17.31
CA ASN A 83 -6.56 36.85 18.60
C ASN A 83 -7.11 36.03 19.79
N VAL A 84 -6.29 35.91 20.84
CA VAL A 84 -6.76 35.98 22.23
C VAL A 84 -5.92 37.00 22.98
N SER A 85 -6.61 37.85 23.73
CA SER A 85 -6.19 39.10 24.37
C SER A 85 -5.29 38.92 25.59
N GLY A 86 -4.20 39.71 25.66
CA GLY A 86 -3.42 39.94 26.88
C GLY A 86 -2.19 40.84 26.69
N PHE A 87 -2.43 42.15 26.66
CA PHE A 87 -1.52 43.31 26.85
C PHE A 87 -0.27 43.52 25.98
N ASP A 88 -0.26 44.70 25.34
CA ASP A 88 0.84 45.52 24.80
C ASP A 88 1.85 44.90 23.83
N PHE A 89 1.62 45.10 22.53
CA PHE A 89 2.45 45.93 21.61
C PHE A 89 1.91 45.83 20.17
N GLN A 90 1.94 46.95 19.42
CA GLN A 90 1.37 47.15 18.08
C GLN A 90 2.01 46.28 16.98
N ILE A 91 1.29 45.32 16.35
CA ILE A 91 1.50 44.90 14.94
C ILE A 91 0.16 44.51 14.29
N LYS A 92 -0.10 45.05 13.08
CA LYS A 92 -1.29 44.81 12.23
C LYS A 92 -1.25 43.42 11.58
N THR A 93 -2.43 42.83 11.40
CA THR A 93 -2.68 41.56 10.70
C THR A 93 -2.14 41.55 9.27
N TRP A 94 -1.43 40.50 8.86
CA TRP A 94 -0.99 40.29 7.47
C TRP A 94 -1.87 39.24 6.77
N ILE A 95 -3.11 39.63 6.40
CA ILE A 95 -3.96 38.88 5.43
C ILE A 95 -3.89 39.56 4.04
N LEU A 96 -2.82 40.33 3.75
CA LEU A 96 -2.77 41.08 2.49
C LEU A 96 -2.26 40.25 1.30
N ILE A 97 -1.42 39.24 1.50
CA ILE A 97 -0.64 38.65 0.38
C ILE A 97 -1.44 37.64 -0.46
N PRO A 98 -2.13 36.62 0.10
CA PRO A 98 -2.91 35.67 -0.71
C PRO A 98 -4.13 36.35 -1.37
N PHE A 99 -4.75 37.31 -0.68
CA PHE A 99 -5.90 38.05 -1.19
C PHE A 99 -5.51 39.00 -2.34
N LEU A 100 -4.40 39.75 -2.22
CA LEU A 100 -3.93 40.61 -3.31
C LEU A 100 -3.54 39.80 -4.55
N VAL A 101 -2.90 38.64 -4.38
CA VAL A 101 -2.53 37.76 -5.50
C VAL A 101 -3.77 37.17 -6.17
N CYS A 102 -4.75 36.69 -5.39
CA CYS A 102 -6.04 36.21 -5.93
C CYS A 102 -6.84 37.32 -6.63
N VAL A 103 -6.85 38.54 -6.10
CA VAL A 103 -7.56 39.68 -6.70
C VAL A 103 -6.84 40.18 -7.97
N ALA A 104 -5.51 40.28 -7.95
CA ALA A 104 -4.72 40.72 -9.08
C ALA A 104 -4.79 39.71 -10.24
N LEU A 105 -4.58 38.41 -9.98
CA LEU A 105 -4.64 37.37 -11.01
C LEU A 105 -6.07 36.97 -11.39
N GLY A 106 -7.05 37.11 -10.48
CA GLY A 106 -8.46 36.85 -10.77
C GLY A 106 -9.00 37.72 -11.91
N ARG A 107 -8.54 38.98 -12.02
CA ARG A 107 -8.88 39.85 -13.16
C ARG A 107 -8.30 39.35 -14.48
N PHE A 108 -7.06 38.86 -14.49
CA PHE A 108 -6.43 38.29 -15.69
C PHE A 108 -7.08 36.97 -16.10
N ILE A 109 -7.45 36.13 -15.13
CA ILE A 109 -8.14 34.85 -15.37
C ILE A 109 -9.56 35.10 -15.89
N ALA A 110 -10.29 36.04 -15.31
CA ALA A 110 -11.61 36.42 -15.79
C ALA A 110 -11.56 36.98 -17.23
N GLN A 111 -10.59 37.84 -17.54
CA GLN A 111 -10.39 38.35 -18.90
C GLN A 111 -9.98 37.25 -19.89
N ALA A 112 -9.17 36.28 -19.45
CA ALA A 112 -8.78 35.13 -20.27
C ALA A 112 -9.96 34.18 -20.54
N LEU A 113 -10.76 33.88 -19.51
CA LEU A 113 -11.99 33.08 -19.63
C LEU A 113 -13.04 33.77 -20.50
N MET A 114 -13.20 35.10 -20.40
CA MET A 114 -14.09 35.86 -21.27
C MET A 114 -13.62 35.87 -22.73
N ARG A 115 -12.30 35.86 -22.98
CA ARG A 115 -11.75 35.70 -24.34
C ARG A 115 -11.96 34.29 -24.89
N ASP A 116 -11.89 33.28 -24.04
CA ASP A 116 -12.12 31.88 -24.41
C ASP A 116 -13.60 31.62 -24.75
N THR A 117 -14.53 32.12 -23.93
CA THR A 117 -15.96 32.05 -24.25
C THR A 117 -16.31 32.84 -25.51
N ALA A 118 -15.73 34.03 -25.72
CA ALA A 118 -15.94 34.79 -26.95
C ALA A 118 -15.39 34.06 -28.20
N SER A 119 -14.30 33.31 -28.08
CA SER A 119 -13.73 32.55 -29.20
C SER A 119 -14.47 31.23 -29.45
N GLN A 120 -15.02 30.58 -28.43
CA GLN A 120 -15.93 29.44 -28.58
C GLN A 120 -17.27 29.84 -29.20
N ILE A 121 -17.84 30.98 -28.82
CA ILE A 121 -19.06 31.54 -29.44
C ILE A 121 -18.79 31.86 -30.91
N ALA A 122 -17.68 32.54 -31.23
CA ALA A 122 -17.30 32.82 -32.62
C ALA A 122 -17.05 31.56 -33.46
N TYR A 123 -16.53 30.47 -32.86
CA TYR A 123 -16.37 29.18 -33.53
C TYR A 123 -17.72 28.51 -33.82
N LEU A 124 -18.65 28.55 -32.87
CA LEU A 124 -20.01 28.01 -33.04
C LEU A 124 -20.81 28.82 -34.09
N GLU A 125 -20.68 30.15 -34.10
CA GLU A 125 -21.29 31.03 -35.12
C GLU A 125 -20.67 30.82 -36.51
N TRP A 126 -19.34 30.65 -36.60
CA TRP A 126 -18.67 30.32 -37.86
C TRP A 126 -19.07 28.93 -38.39
N SER A 127 -19.15 27.93 -37.50
CA SER A 127 -19.64 26.58 -37.82
C SER A 127 -21.10 26.60 -38.31
N ALA A 128 -21.96 27.40 -37.67
CA ALA A 128 -23.35 27.55 -38.06
C ALA A 128 -23.49 28.24 -39.43
N SER A 129 -22.68 29.26 -39.72
CA SER A 129 -22.69 29.98 -41.01
C SER A 129 -22.16 29.14 -42.18
N GLN A 130 -21.24 28.19 -41.95
CA GLN A 130 -20.80 27.22 -42.96
C GLN A 130 -21.89 26.20 -43.32
N SER A 131 -22.73 25.81 -42.36
CA SER A 131 -23.78 24.80 -42.57
C SER A 131 -25.02 25.28 -43.34
N GLN A 132 -25.15 26.59 -43.62
CA GLN A 132 -26.29 27.18 -44.33
C GLN A 132 -26.02 27.55 -45.80
N SER A 133 -24.83 27.28 -46.35
CA SER A 133 -24.50 27.62 -47.75
C SER A 133 -23.89 26.46 -48.53
N SER A 134 -24.73 25.59 -49.13
CA SER A 134 -24.44 24.93 -50.41
C SER A 134 -25.57 24.00 -50.88
N THR A 135 -26.47 24.53 -51.69
CA THR A 135 -27.17 23.78 -52.75
C THR A 135 -26.42 24.03 -54.07
N PRO A 136 -26.10 23.01 -54.89
CA PRO A 136 -25.73 23.24 -56.28
C PRO A 136 -26.70 22.54 -57.25
N GLY A 137 -27.29 23.33 -58.15
CA GLY A 137 -28.02 22.87 -59.32
C GLY A 137 -27.16 22.86 -60.59
N THR A 138 -27.08 21.68 -61.22
CA THR A 138 -27.05 21.33 -62.66
C THR A 138 -26.39 22.24 -63.72
N THR A 139 -25.50 21.63 -64.53
CA THR A 139 -25.36 21.62 -66.03
C THR A 139 -24.02 20.91 -66.36
N SER A 140 -23.77 20.11 -67.40
CA SER A 140 -24.50 19.48 -68.52
C SER A 140 -23.53 18.48 -69.24
N ILE A 141 -24.07 17.37 -69.78
CA ILE A 141 -23.68 16.59 -71.01
C ILE A 141 -22.29 15.89 -71.09
N GLY A 142 -22.07 14.62 -71.48
CA GLY A 142 -22.92 13.51 -71.97
C GLY A 142 -22.10 12.32 -72.56
N SER A 143 -22.79 11.18 -72.76
CA SER A 143 -22.47 9.94 -73.55
C SER A 143 -21.47 8.92 -72.93
N SER A 144 -21.66 7.58 -72.96
CA SER A 144 -22.70 6.67 -73.50
C SER A 144 -22.48 5.21 -73.02
N THR A 145 -23.51 4.62 -72.36
CA THR A 145 -24.11 3.24 -72.38
C THR A 145 -23.26 1.93 -72.35
N PRO A 146 -23.82 0.74 -71.98
CA PRO A 146 -25.19 0.38 -71.55
C PRO A 146 -25.34 -0.50 -70.27
N ILE A 147 -26.59 -0.54 -69.78
CA ILE A 147 -27.26 -1.36 -68.73
C ILE A 147 -27.36 -2.84 -69.22
N PRO A 148 -27.44 -3.96 -68.41
CA PRO A 148 -28.62 -4.18 -67.57
C PRO A 148 -28.66 -5.17 -66.36
N ILE A 149 -29.75 -5.01 -65.58
CA ILE A 149 -30.53 -5.95 -64.72
C ILE A 149 -30.19 -6.11 -63.21
N LYS A 150 -31.19 -5.72 -62.38
CA LYS A 150 -31.40 -5.87 -60.91
C LYS A 150 -32.04 -7.24 -60.55
N PRO A 151 -31.96 -7.72 -59.29
CA PRO A 151 -33.02 -7.48 -58.27
C PRO A 151 -32.45 -7.11 -56.87
N ALA A 152 -32.93 -6.02 -56.24
CA ALA A 152 -33.81 -6.01 -55.03
C ALA A 152 -33.17 -6.66 -53.78
N PHE A 153 -32.48 -5.90 -52.90
CA PHE A 153 -32.99 -5.23 -51.66
C PHE A 153 -33.60 -6.25 -50.66
N ASP A 154 -33.21 -6.35 -49.39
CA ASP A 154 -32.89 -5.27 -48.43
C ASP A 154 -31.91 -5.68 -47.30
N GLN A 155 -30.91 -4.82 -47.14
CA GLN A 155 -30.31 -4.26 -45.92
C GLN A 155 -29.67 -5.19 -44.87
N VAL A 156 -28.37 -5.43 -45.08
CA VAL A 156 -27.36 -5.45 -44.00
C VAL A 156 -26.82 -4.01 -43.89
N GLU A 157 -27.21 -3.27 -42.86
CA GLU A 157 -26.49 -2.06 -42.45
C GLU A 157 -25.19 -2.48 -41.75
N SER A 158 -24.10 -2.40 -42.48
CA SER A 158 -22.75 -2.31 -41.95
C SER A 158 -22.28 -0.86 -42.09
N ASP A 159 -22.41 -0.07 -41.03
CA ASP A 159 -21.61 1.14 -40.88
C ASP A 159 -21.09 1.24 -39.45
N ALA A 160 -19.88 0.69 -39.29
CA ALA A 160 -19.05 0.83 -38.13
C ALA A 160 -18.45 2.26 -38.09
N PHE A 161 -19.13 3.16 -37.40
CA PHE A 161 -18.49 4.26 -36.69
C PHE A 161 -18.55 3.97 -35.20
N SER A 162 -17.50 3.28 -34.73
CA SER A 162 -17.23 2.96 -33.33
C SER A 162 -17.02 4.23 -32.51
N SER A 163 -18.10 4.84 -32.04
CA SER A 163 -18.10 5.70 -30.85
C SER A 163 -18.20 4.80 -29.63
N THR A 164 -17.04 4.41 -29.09
CA THR A 164 -16.94 3.64 -27.85
C THR A 164 -17.31 4.54 -26.67
N ILE A 165 -18.61 4.79 -26.49
CA ILE A 165 -19.14 5.29 -25.22
C ILE A 165 -18.95 4.13 -24.24
N ALA A 166 -17.90 4.19 -23.43
CA ALA A 166 -17.71 3.25 -22.34
C ALA A 166 -18.98 3.24 -21.49
N ALA A 167 -19.62 2.08 -21.35
CA ALA A 167 -20.80 1.95 -20.50
C ALA A 167 -20.47 2.47 -19.09
N PRO A 168 -21.33 3.30 -18.47
CA PRO A 168 -21.07 3.84 -17.14
C PRO A 168 -20.87 2.70 -16.14
N ALA A 169 -19.92 2.87 -15.23
CA ALA A 169 -19.62 1.86 -14.22
C ALA A 169 -20.82 1.64 -13.28
N ALA A 170 -21.09 0.39 -12.91
CA ALA A 170 -22.13 0.07 -11.93
C ALA A 170 -21.68 0.50 -10.52
N LEU A 171 -22.59 1.05 -9.74
CA LEU A 171 -22.37 1.36 -8.33
C LEU A 171 -22.59 0.10 -7.48
N PRO A 172 -21.56 -0.45 -6.81
CA PRO A 172 -21.74 -1.61 -5.94
C PRO A 172 -22.48 -1.19 -4.66
N LEU A 173 -23.64 -1.80 -4.42
CA LEU A 173 -24.46 -1.60 -3.22
C LEU A 173 -24.88 -2.93 -2.62
N THR A 174 -25.00 -2.99 -1.30
CA THR A 174 -25.62 -4.12 -0.58
C THR A 174 -27.08 -3.82 -0.31
N PHE A 175 -27.98 -4.57 -0.92
CA PHE A 175 -29.43 -4.38 -0.84
C PHE A 175 -30.07 -5.39 0.12
N HIS A 176 -30.97 -4.92 0.99
CA HIS A 176 -31.67 -5.74 2.00
C HIS A 176 -33.19 -5.78 1.71
N PRO A 177 -33.67 -6.69 0.85
CA PRO A 177 -35.07 -6.74 0.39
C PRO A 177 -36.02 -7.40 1.40
N ARG A 178 -35.96 -7.03 2.67
CA ARG A 178 -36.84 -7.61 3.71
C ARG A 178 -38.29 -7.25 3.40
N ASP A 179 -39.16 -8.26 3.35
CA ASP A 179 -40.59 -8.15 3.04
C ASP A 179 -40.96 -7.56 1.67
N LEU A 180 -39.98 -7.30 0.80
CA LEU A 180 -40.23 -6.82 -0.56
C LEU A 180 -40.72 -7.97 -1.44
N SER A 181 -41.75 -7.71 -2.23
CA SER A 181 -42.24 -8.65 -3.23
C SER A 181 -41.30 -8.66 -4.44
N VAL A 182 -40.68 -9.81 -4.69
CA VAL A 182 -39.72 -10.02 -5.78
C VAL A 182 -40.32 -10.99 -6.79
N LEU A 183 -40.31 -10.61 -8.05
CA LEU A 183 -40.76 -11.45 -9.16
C LEU A 183 -39.56 -12.12 -9.84
N VAL A 184 -39.57 -13.45 -9.91
CA VAL A 184 -38.60 -14.23 -10.68
C VAL A 184 -39.32 -14.90 -11.85
N VAL A 185 -38.92 -14.57 -13.07
CA VAL A 185 -39.49 -15.11 -14.31
C VAL A 185 -38.55 -16.17 -14.88
N GLY A 186 -39.05 -17.40 -14.99
CA GLY A 186 -38.34 -18.54 -15.59
C GLY A 186 -38.45 -19.83 -14.79
N SER A 187 -38.18 -20.97 -15.45
CA SER A 187 -38.31 -22.32 -14.89
C SER A 187 -36.97 -23.09 -14.78
N ASN A 188 -35.84 -22.44 -15.07
CA ASN A 188 -34.52 -23.06 -15.13
C ASN A 188 -33.78 -23.08 -13.76
N ARG A 189 -32.61 -23.75 -13.70
CA ARG A 189 -31.76 -23.79 -12.49
C ARG A 189 -31.30 -22.40 -12.01
N LEU A 190 -31.14 -21.46 -12.94
CA LEU A 190 -30.79 -20.08 -12.57
C LEU A 190 -31.95 -19.41 -11.81
N ALA A 191 -33.20 -19.58 -12.26
CA ALA A 191 -34.39 -19.12 -11.54
C ALA A 191 -34.42 -19.67 -10.11
N ALA A 192 -34.14 -20.97 -9.92
CA ALA A 192 -34.04 -21.58 -8.60
C ALA A 192 -32.97 -20.92 -7.71
N THR A 193 -31.79 -20.67 -8.28
CA THR A 193 -30.68 -20.01 -7.58
C THR A 193 -31.03 -18.58 -7.17
N ARG A 194 -31.69 -17.82 -8.06
CA ARG A 194 -32.14 -16.44 -7.79
C ARG A 194 -33.25 -16.42 -6.74
N ALA A 195 -34.24 -17.31 -6.84
CA ALA A 195 -35.30 -17.44 -5.87
C ALA A 195 -34.76 -17.78 -4.47
N THR A 196 -33.80 -18.70 -4.38
CA THR A 196 -33.11 -19.03 -3.12
C THR A 196 -32.39 -17.82 -2.55
N THR A 197 -31.62 -17.10 -3.39
CA THR A 197 -30.86 -15.91 -2.97
C THR A 197 -31.77 -14.82 -2.38
N PHE A 198 -32.91 -14.54 -3.04
CA PHE A 198 -33.88 -13.55 -2.56
C PHE A 198 -34.63 -14.02 -1.32
N SER A 199 -35.04 -15.29 -1.26
CA SER A 199 -35.69 -15.86 -0.08
C SER A 199 -34.78 -15.81 1.15
N GLU A 200 -33.49 -16.15 1.02
CA GLU A 200 -32.51 -16.02 2.10
C GLU A 200 -32.26 -14.58 2.53
N ALA A 201 -32.47 -13.61 1.63
CA ALA A 201 -32.38 -12.19 1.94
C ALA A 201 -33.66 -11.62 2.61
N GLY A 202 -34.68 -12.47 2.84
CA GLY A 202 -35.94 -12.09 3.49
C GLY A 202 -37.01 -11.53 2.56
N ALA A 203 -36.88 -11.71 1.24
CA ALA A 203 -37.86 -11.23 0.27
C ALA A 203 -39.04 -12.21 0.09
N LYS A 204 -40.20 -11.67 -0.27
CA LYS A 204 -41.39 -12.44 -0.67
C LYS A 204 -41.29 -12.77 -2.15
N VAL A 205 -40.76 -13.95 -2.45
CA VAL A 205 -40.47 -14.35 -3.83
C VAL A 205 -41.68 -15.00 -4.48
N THR A 206 -42.11 -14.44 -5.61
CA THR A 206 -43.09 -15.04 -6.52
C THR A 206 -42.36 -15.49 -7.78
N VAL A 207 -42.41 -16.79 -8.07
CA VAL A 207 -41.83 -17.39 -9.28
C VAL A 207 -42.92 -17.58 -10.31
N VAL A 208 -42.66 -17.10 -11.52
CA VAL A 208 -43.58 -17.14 -12.64
C VAL A 208 -42.98 -18.00 -13.75
N THR A 209 -43.71 -19.05 -14.14
CA THR A 209 -43.27 -20.03 -15.15
C THR A 209 -44.24 -20.07 -16.33
N GLN A 210 -43.72 -20.24 -17.54
CA GLN A 210 -44.55 -20.46 -18.75
C GLN A 210 -45.03 -21.92 -18.83
N SER A 211 -44.20 -22.87 -18.39
CA SER A 211 -44.52 -24.30 -18.34
C SER A 211 -45.11 -24.70 -16.98
N SER A 212 -45.69 -25.91 -16.92
CA SER A 212 -46.10 -26.52 -15.66
C SER A 212 -44.90 -26.62 -14.71
N LEU A 213 -45.17 -26.53 -13.40
CA LEU A 213 -44.14 -26.71 -12.37
C LEU A 213 -43.51 -28.11 -12.44
N SER A 214 -44.22 -29.10 -13.00
CA SER A 214 -43.70 -30.45 -13.22
C SER A 214 -42.48 -30.50 -14.16
N ASP A 215 -42.39 -29.57 -15.11
CA ASP A 215 -41.28 -29.48 -16.07
C ASP A 215 -40.16 -28.53 -15.61
N ALA A 216 -40.35 -27.83 -14.49
CA ALA A 216 -39.37 -26.90 -13.93
C ALA A 216 -38.24 -27.64 -13.18
N ALA A 217 -37.14 -26.92 -12.95
CA ALA A 217 -36.00 -27.40 -12.18
C ALA A 217 -36.45 -27.98 -10.82
N PRO A 218 -35.94 -29.16 -10.40
CA PRO A 218 -36.38 -29.83 -9.18
C PRO A 218 -36.22 -28.98 -7.92
N GLU A 219 -35.24 -28.08 -7.90
CA GLU A 219 -34.97 -27.15 -6.80
C GLU A 219 -36.11 -26.13 -6.61
N LEU A 220 -36.82 -25.73 -7.68
CA LEU A 220 -37.98 -24.85 -7.57
C LEU A 220 -39.18 -25.56 -6.91
N LYS A 221 -39.33 -26.86 -7.18
CA LYS A 221 -40.38 -27.68 -6.54
C LYS A 221 -40.14 -27.75 -5.03
N GLN A 222 -38.90 -28.07 -4.64
CA GLN A 222 -38.49 -28.10 -3.23
C GLN A 222 -38.75 -26.77 -2.51
N LEU A 223 -38.46 -25.63 -3.16
CA LEU A 223 -38.72 -24.31 -2.58
C LEU A 223 -40.22 -24.03 -2.39
N LYS A 224 -41.07 -24.47 -3.33
CA LYS A 224 -42.53 -24.33 -3.21
C LYS A 224 -43.07 -25.24 -2.12
N ASP A 225 -42.64 -26.49 -2.07
CA ASP A 225 -43.07 -27.49 -1.09
C ASP A 225 -42.65 -27.09 0.33
N ALA A 226 -41.49 -26.43 0.47
CA ALA A 226 -41.03 -25.82 1.71
C ALA A 226 -41.74 -24.50 2.08
N GLY A 227 -42.69 -24.02 1.27
CA GLY A 227 -43.42 -22.77 1.50
C GLY A 227 -42.57 -21.49 1.38
N ARG A 228 -41.38 -21.56 0.75
CA ARG A 228 -40.44 -20.44 0.65
C ARG A 228 -40.73 -19.49 -0.52
N ILE A 229 -41.49 -19.95 -1.51
CA ILE A 229 -41.85 -19.18 -2.71
C ILE A 229 -43.32 -19.36 -3.06
N ALA A 230 -43.94 -18.32 -3.62
CA ALA A 230 -45.21 -18.42 -4.32
C ALA A 230 -44.96 -18.79 -5.79
N HIS A 231 -45.86 -19.57 -6.39
CA HIS A 231 -45.76 -19.98 -7.79
C HIS A 231 -47.03 -19.62 -8.56
N GLN A 232 -46.85 -19.00 -9.73
CA GLN A 232 -47.92 -18.75 -10.68
C GLN A 232 -47.51 -19.23 -12.08
N GLN A 233 -48.39 -19.99 -12.72
CA GLN A 233 -48.20 -20.41 -14.11
C GLN A 233 -48.81 -19.37 -15.05
N LEU A 234 -48.08 -19.02 -16.12
CA LEU A 234 -48.58 -18.19 -17.21
C LEU A 234 -48.92 -19.06 -18.41
N GLU A 235 -50.14 -18.91 -18.91
CA GLU A 235 -50.51 -19.33 -20.26
C GLU A 235 -50.25 -18.17 -21.23
N GLY A 236 -49.42 -18.40 -22.25
CA GLY A 236 -49.12 -17.46 -23.37
C GLY A 236 -48.08 -16.37 -23.07
N ASP A 237 -47.24 -16.02 -24.06
CA ASP A 237 -46.09 -15.10 -23.90
C ASP A 237 -46.30 -13.67 -24.47
N ASP A 238 -47.29 -13.45 -25.36
CA ASP A 238 -47.25 -12.29 -26.27
C ASP A 238 -48.25 -11.14 -26.00
N SER A 239 -49.15 -11.24 -25.00
CA SER A 239 -50.21 -10.22 -24.86
C SER A 239 -50.64 -9.87 -23.43
N ARG A 240 -49.78 -10.07 -22.42
CA ARG A 240 -50.10 -9.59 -21.07
C ARG A 240 -49.61 -8.18 -20.88
N ASP A 241 -50.51 -7.38 -20.31
CA ASP A 241 -50.17 -6.06 -19.82
C ASP A 241 -49.39 -6.18 -18.51
N TRP A 242 -48.06 -6.36 -18.62
CA TRP A 242 -47.15 -6.37 -17.47
C TRP A 242 -47.31 -5.10 -16.60
N SER A 243 -47.78 -4.00 -17.20
CA SER A 243 -48.05 -2.76 -16.47
C SER A 243 -49.25 -2.88 -15.51
N SER A 244 -50.16 -3.83 -15.74
CA SER A 244 -51.27 -4.16 -14.82
C SER A 244 -50.91 -5.23 -13.79
N LEU A 245 -50.10 -6.22 -14.16
CA LEU A 245 -49.72 -7.35 -13.32
C LEU A 245 -48.76 -6.93 -12.19
N LEU A 246 -47.72 -6.16 -12.52
CA LEU A 246 -46.69 -5.75 -11.56
C LEU A 246 -47.26 -4.97 -10.36
N PRO A 247 -48.19 -3.99 -10.57
CA PRO A 247 -48.88 -3.33 -9.46
C PRO A 247 -49.81 -4.26 -8.68
N SER A 248 -50.53 -5.16 -9.35
CA SER A 248 -51.48 -6.08 -8.68
C SER A 248 -50.81 -7.02 -7.68
N LEU A 249 -49.55 -7.40 -7.94
CA LEU A 249 -48.73 -8.24 -7.09
C LEU A 249 -47.82 -7.42 -6.15
N ASN A 250 -47.93 -6.09 -6.18
CA ASN A 250 -47.11 -5.15 -5.43
C ASN A 250 -45.60 -5.40 -5.59
N ILE A 251 -45.15 -5.71 -6.82
CA ILE A 251 -43.77 -6.11 -7.11
C ILE A 251 -42.83 -4.91 -6.98
N SER A 252 -41.74 -5.10 -6.23
CA SER A 252 -40.69 -4.10 -6.02
C SER A 252 -39.39 -4.41 -6.76
N LEU A 253 -39.21 -5.64 -7.25
CA LEU A 253 -38.00 -6.07 -7.98
C LEU A 253 -38.31 -7.19 -8.96
N VAL A 254 -37.70 -7.16 -10.14
CA VAL A 254 -37.89 -8.19 -11.18
C VAL A 254 -36.56 -8.85 -11.56
N CYS A 255 -36.57 -10.16 -11.76
CA CYS A 255 -35.46 -10.94 -12.28
C CYS A 255 -35.94 -11.90 -13.36
N VAL A 256 -35.41 -11.77 -14.58
CA VAL A 256 -35.76 -12.58 -15.74
C VAL A 256 -34.60 -13.52 -16.09
N THR A 257 -34.89 -14.81 -16.18
CA THR A 257 -33.88 -15.87 -16.33
C THR A 257 -34.13 -16.79 -17.53
N ASP A 258 -35.28 -16.70 -18.18
CA ASP A 258 -35.72 -17.51 -19.31
C ASP A 258 -35.17 -17.01 -20.68
N THR A 259 -34.25 -16.04 -20.69
CA THR A 259 -33.57 -15.53 -21.89
C THR A 259 -32.34 -16.37 -22.31
N LEU A 260 -31.83 -17.20 -21.39
CA LEU A 260 -30.61 -18.00 -21.57
C LEU A 260 -30.71 -19.02 -22.71
N VAL A 261 -29.60 -19.20 -23.43
CA VAL A 261 -29.48 -20.26 -24.45
C VAL A 261 -29.52 -21.64 -23.76
N GLY A 262 -30.46 -22.49 -24.17
CA GLY A 262 -30.65 -23.84 -23.61
C GLY A 262 -31.72 -23.96 -22.53
N ALA A 263 -32.48 -22.89 -22.22
CA ALA A 263 -33.68 -23.00 -21.39
C ALA A 263 -34.81 -23.73 -22.17
N HIS A 264 -35.54 -24.62 -21.51
CA HIS A 264 -36.64 -25.40 -22.11
C HIS A 264 -37.77 -24.53 -22.69
N SER A 265 -37.96 -23.33 -22.14
CA SER A 265 -38.87 -22.30 -22.66
C SER A 265 -38.10 -20.99 -22.74
N ARG A 266 -37.46 -20.71 -23.88
CA ARG A 266 -36.65 -19.51 -24.07
C ARG A 266 -37.53 -18.34 -24.53
N ARG A 267 -37.56 -17.27 -23.75
CA ARG A 267 -38.28 -16.03 -24.09
C ARG A 267 -37.59 -15.30 -25.24
N SER A 268 -38.39 -14.66 -26.11
CA SER A 268 -37.89 -13.82 -27.20
C SER A 268 -37.29 -12.50 -26.67
N SER A 269 -36.35 -11.91 -27.41
CA SER A 269 -35.78 -10.60 -27.03
C SER A 269 -36.84 -9.47 -27.06
N ALA A 270 -37.87 -9.61 -27.89
CA ALA A 270 -38.97 -8.65 -27.95
C ALA A 270 -39.81 -8.69 -26.67
N SER A 271 -40.16 -9.88 -26.19
CA SER A 271 -40.91 -10.06 -24.93
C SER A 271 -40.09 -9.60 -23.70
N ALA A 272 -38.78 -9.88 -23.68
CA ALA A 272 -37.89 -9.35 -22.63
C ALA A 272 -37.85 -7.81 -22.59
N LYS A 273 -37.84 -7.17 -23.77
CA LYS A 273 -37.94 -5.71 -23.88
C LYS A 273 -39.28 -5.18 -23.36
N THR A 274 -40.39 -5.84 -23.65
CA THR A 274 -41.71 -5.44 -23.11
C THR A 274 -41.74 -5.45 -21.58
N ILE A 275 -41.13 -6.45 -20.93
CA ILE A 275 -41.00 -6.49 -19.48
C ILE A 275 -40.13 -5.32 -18.98
N TYR A 276 -39.00 -5.05 -19.65
CA TYR A 276 -38.14 -3.93 -19.32
C TYR A 276 -38.86 -2.58 -19.44
N ASP A 277 -39.61 -2.34 -20.51
CA ASP A 277 -40.37 -1.11 -20.73
C ASP A 277 -41.45 -0.92 -19.65
N ALA A 278 -42.16 -1.99 -19.27
CA ALA A 278 -43.14 -1.97 -18.18
C ALA A 278 -42.50 -1.72 -16.80
N CYS A 279 -41.34 -2.32 -16.52
CA CYS A 279 -40.62 -2.08 -15.28
C CYS A 279 -40.06 -0.64 -15.22
N SER A 280 -39.59 -0.12 -16.36
CA SER A 280 -39.05 1.23 -16.48
C SER A 280 -40.12 2.29 -16.24
N SER A 281 -41.32 2.11 -16.81
CA SER A 281 -42.44 3.04 -16.59
C SER A 281 -42.92 3.05 -15.13
N LEU A 282 -42.87 1.89 -14.46
CA LEU A 282 -43.22 1.74 -13.04
C LEU A 282 -42.06 2.00 -12.07
N ARG A 283 -40.86 2.33 -12.58
CA ARG A 283 -39.62 2.52 -11.80
C ARG A 283 -39.22 1.31 -10.95
N ILE A 284 -39.54 0.11 -11.42
CA ILE A 284 -39.17 -1.15 -10.78
C ILE A 284 -37.80 -1.58 -11.30
N PRO A 285 -36.79 -1.82 -10.43
CA PRO A 285 -35.50 -2.32 -10.88
C PRO A 285 -35.62 -3.76 -11.43
N ILE A 286 -34.96 -4.00 -12.56
CA ILE A 286 -35.03 -5.25 -13.30
C ILE A 286 -33.62 -5.78 -13.63
N ASN A 287 -33.45 -7.09 -13.52
CA ASN A 287 -32.30 -7.80 -14.05
C ASN A 287 -32.77 -8.81 -15.09
N ILE A 288 -32.17 -8.77 -16.29
CA ILE A 288 -32.41 -9.73 -17.35
C ILE A 288 -31.11 -10.49 -17.64
N SER A 289 -31.16 -11.81 -17.48
CA SER A 289 -29.99 -12.67 -17.66
C SER A 289 -29.46 -12.58 -19.10
N ASP A 290 -28.15 -12.51 -19.25
CA ASP A 290 -27.43 -12.36 -20.53
C ASP A 290 -27.82 -11.13 -21.38
N GLN A 291 -28.59 -10.17 -20.84
CA GLN A 291 -28.95 -8.93 -21.52
C GLN A 291 -28.66 -7.70 -20.63
N PRO A 292 -27.38 -7.27 -20.54
CA PRO A 292 -26.97 -6.14 -19.68
C PRO A 292 -27.65 -4.81 -20.05
N LEU A 293 -27.97 -4.61 -21.33
CA LEU A 293 -28.64 -3.38 -21.81
C LEU A 293 -30.06 -3.19 -21.28
N TYR A 294 -30.74 -4.29 -20.92
CA TYR A 294 -32.08 -4.27 -20.33
C TYR A 294 -32.08 -4.60 -18.84
N SER A 295 -30.93 -4.37 -18.18
CA SER A 295 -30.76 -4.60 -16.75
C SER A 295 -30.42 -3.29 -16.05
N THR A 296 -31.21 -2.92 -15.05
CA THR A 296 -30.91 -1.76 -14.18
C THR A 296 -30.02 -2.15 -13.01
N TYR A 297 -29.94 -3.45 -12.68
CA TYR A 297 -28.98 -3.99 -11.70
C TYR A 297 -28.41 -5.32 -12.18
N THR A 298 -27.26 -5.71 -11.62
CA THR A 298 -26.56 -6.96 -11.95
C THR A 298 -26.17 -7.72 -10.70
N PHE A 299 -26.13 -9.06 -10.79
CA PHE A 299 -25.68 -9.92 -9.70
C PHE A 299 -24.16 -10.10 -9.75
N PRO A 300 -23.41 -9.68 -8.72
CA PRO A 300 -21.98 -9.98 -8.64
C PRO A 300 -21.71 -11.45 -8.33
N SER A 301 -20.45 -11.87 -8.49
CA SER A 301 -19.97 -13.14 -7.97
C SER A 301 -19.81 -13.03 -6.46
N VAL A 302 -20.74 -13.62 -5.71
CA VAL A 302 -20.79 -13.54 -4.23
C VAL A 302 -20.22 -14.81 -3.60
N HIS A 303 -19.53 -14.67 -2.47
CA HIS A 303 -19.19 -15.73 -1.54
C HIS A 303 -19.64 -15.31 -0.14
N ARG A 304 -20.34 -16.21 0.55
CA ARG A 304 -20.69 -16.04 1.97
C ARG A 304 -19.81 -16.98 2.79
N PHE A 305 -19.14 -16.44 3.79
CA PHE A 305 -18.24 -17.22 4.63
C PHE A 305 -19.04 -18.09 5.61
N PRO A 306 -18.51 -19.25 6.04
CA PRO A 306 -19.08 -19.97 7.17
C PRO A 306 -18.85 -19.19 8.46
N GLY A 307 -19.86 -19.14 9.32
CA GLY A 307 -19.80 -18.65 10.69
C GLY A 307 -19.48 -19.76 11.68
N GLN A 308 -19.85 -19.58 12.96
CA GLN A 308 -19.75 -20.64 13.96
C GLN A 308 -20.73 -21.79 13.65
N ASP A 309 -20.30 -23.03 13.90
CA ASP A 309 -21.09 -24.26 13.76
C ASP A 309 -21.68 -24.53 12.36
N GLY A 310 -21.09 -23.94 11.32
CA GLY A 310 -21.49 -24.16 9.92
C GLY A 310 -22.69 -23.33 9.45
N VAL A 311 -23.23 -22.46 10.30
CA VAL A 311 -24.23 -21.44 9.90
C VAL A 311 -23.57 -20.41 9.00
N THR A 312 -24.25 -19.88 7.98
CA THR A 312 -23.68 -18.84 7.11
C THR A 312 -23.43 -17.55 7.88
N SER A 313 -22.22 -17.02 7.79
CA SER A 313 -21.82 -15.76 8.43
C SER A 313 -22.47 -14.55 7.79
N ASN A 314 -22.54 -13.45 8.53
CA ASN A 314 -22.90 -12.12 7.99
C ASN A 314 -21.83 -11.55 7.04
N LEU A 315 -20.62 -12.12 7.03
CA LEU A 315 -19.56 -11.71 6.11
C LEU A 315 -19.81 -12.22 4.69
N GLN A 316 -19.83 -11.27 3.74
CA GLN A 316 -19.99 -11.56 2.31
C GLN A 316 -18.95 -10.79 1.50
N VAL A 317 -18.42 -11.43 0.46
CA VAL A 317 -17.55 -10.78 -0.54
C VAL A 317 -18.22 -10.88 -1.89
N ALA A 318 -18.33 -9.74 -2.57
CA ALA A 318 -18.94 -9.62 -3.90
C ALA A 318 -17.92 -9.07 -4.89
N VAL A 319 -17.75 -9.74 -6.04
CA VAL A 319 -16.86 -9.30 -7.12
C VAL A 319 -17.69 -9.08 -8.39
N THR A 320 -17.60 -7.88 -8.97
CA THR A 320 -18.20 -7.53 -10.26
C THR A 320 -17.15 -7.05 -11.24
N THR A 321 -17.36 -7.33 -12.53
CA THR A 321 -16.53 -6.83 -13.65
C THR A 321 -17.38 -5.98 -14.60
N ASN A 322 -18.45 -5.34 -14.09
CA ASN A 322 -19.43 -4.59 -14.90
C ASN A 322 -19.95 -5.36 -16.12
N GLY A 323 -20.20 -6.66 -15.96
CA GLY A 323 -20.69 -7.54 -17.03
C GLY A 323 -19.64 -8.00 -18.06
N GLN A 324 -18.42 -7.46 -18.05
CA GLN A 324 -17.40 -7.73 -19.09
C GLN A 324 -16.64 -9.07 -18.94
N GLY A 325 -16.73 -9.73 -17.78
CA GLY A 325 -15.84 -10.84 -17.43
C GLY A 325 -16.37 -11.73 -16.31
N CYS A 326 -17.56 -12.32 -16.49
CA CYS A 326 -18.24 -13.12 -15.47
C CYS A 326 -17.38 -14.29 -14.92
N ARG A 327 -16.60 -14.98 -15.79
CA ARG A 327 -15.68 -16.05 -15.37
C ARG A 327 -14.48 -15.52 -14.58
N MET A 328 -14.01 -14.31 -14.91
CA MET A 328 -12.93 -13.64 -14.17
C MET A 328 -13.39 -13.17 -12.80
N ALA A 329 -14.61 -12.63 -12.67
CA ALA A 329 -15.20 -12.35 -11.36
C ALA A 329 -15.24 -13.59 -10.45
N GLY A 330 -15.54 -14.76 -11.03
CA GLY A 330 -15.47 -16.05 -10.34
C GLY A 330 -14.06 -16.45 -9.88
N ARG A 331 -13.03 -16.21 -10.70
CA ARG A 331 -11.62 -16.51 -10.35
C ARG A 331 -11.09 -15.58 -9.26
N ILE A 332 -11.30 -14.27 -9.40
CA ILE A 332 -10.86 -13.25 -8.44
C ILE A 332 -11.48 -13.52 -7.07
N LYS A 333 -12.79 -13.85 -7.04
CA LYS A 333 -13.46 -14.24 -5.80
C LYS A 333 -12.77 -15.42 -5.10
N ARG A 334 -12.40 -16.47 -5.84
CA ARG A 334 -11.72 -17.64 -5.26
C ARG A 334 -10.35 -17.27 -4.66
N GLU A 335 -9.61 -16.41 -5.35
CA GLU A 335 -8.33 -15.90 -4.85
C GLU A 335 -8.50 -15.14 -3.53
N ILE A 336 -9.47 -14.22 -3.46
CA ILE A 336 -9.78 -13.46 -2.23
C ILE A 336 -10.17 -14.42 -1.10
N VAL A 337 -11.07 -15.36 -1.36
CA VAL A 337 -11.53 -16.33 -0.35
C VAL A 337 -10.39 -17.21 0.15
N SER A 338 -9.46 -17.63 -0.73
CA SER A 338 -8.33 -18.49 -0.34
C SER A 338 -7.27 -17.82 0.53
N ARG A 339 -7.18 -16.48 0.49
CA ARG A 339 -6.21 -15.69 1.28
C ARG A 339 -6.74 -15.27 2.64
N LEU A 340 -8.06 -15.32 2.83
CA LEU A 340 -8.68 -15.01 4.12
C LEU A 340 -8.69 -16.25 5.04
N PRO A 341 -8.48 -16.09 6.36
CA PRO A 341 -8.56 -17.20 7.30
C PRO A 341 -9.93 -17.88 7.29
N SER A 342 -9.98 -19.19 7.48
CA SER A 342 -11.23 -19.97 7.42
C SER A 342 -12.27 -19.58 8.47
N ASN A 343 -11.83 -18.96 9.57
CA ASN A 343 -12.64 -18.54 10.71
C ASN A 343 -13.01 -17.04 10.69
N VAL A 344 -12.71 -16.33 9.60
CA VAL A 344 -13.00 -14.89 9.49
C VAL A 344 -14.50 -14.57 9.60
N GLY A 345 -15.38 -15.47 9.13
CA GLY A 345 -16.83 -15.30 9.27
C GLY A 345 -17.27 -15.30 10.73
N ALA A 346 -16.84 -16.30 11.50
CA ALA A 346 -17.10 -16.39 12.94
C ALA A 346 -16.59 -15.15 13.71
N ALA A 347 -15.43 -14.61 13.33
CA ALA A 347 -14.90 -13.39 13.93
C ALA A 347 -15.84 -12.18 13.72
N VAL A 348 -16.32 -11.99 12.49
CA VAL A 348 -17.24 -10.89 12.15
C VAL A 348 -18.56 -11.02 12.91
N ASP A 349 -19.10 -12.23 13.00
CA ASP A 349 -20.35 -12.49 13.71
C ASP A 349 -20.23 -12.20 15.21
N ASN A 350 -19.12 -12.60 15.84
CA ASN A 350 -18.86 -12.34 17.25
C ASN A 350 -18.68 -10.85 17.55
N VAL A 351 -18.00 -10.10 16.68
CA VAL A 351 -17.92 -8.63 16.79
C VAL A 351 -19.31 -7.99 16.64
N GLY A 352 -20.16 -8.53 15.77
CA GLY A 352 -21.56 -8.11 15.63
C GLY A 352 -22.38 -8.32 16.91
N LYS A 353 -22.21 -9.49 17.57
CA LYS A 353 -22.83 -9.79 18.87
C LYS A 353 -22.33 -8.83 19.96
N LEU A 354 -21.02 -8.61 20.05
CA LEU A 354 -20.40 -7.65 20.97
C LEU A 354 -20.98 -6.25 20.81
N ARG A 355 -21.11 -5.77 19.57
CA ARG A 355 -21.67 -4.46 19.28
C ARG A 355 -23.13 -4.35 19.72
N THR A 356 -23.91 -5.41 19.53
CA THR A 356 -25.31 -5.45 19.94
C THR A 356 -25.43 -5.43 21.47
N LYS A 357 -24.63 -6.25 22.16
CA LYS A 357 -24.56 -6.30 23.63
C LYS A 357 -24.12 -4.96 24.23
N ALA A 358 -23.10 -4.33 23.66
CA ALA A 358 -22.66 -3.00 24.09
C ALA A 358 -23.77 -1.94 24.00
N LYS A 359 -24.76 -2.13 23.12
CA LYS A 359 -25.91 -1.25 22.91
C LYS A 359 -27.17 -1.61 23.70
N SER A 360 -27.30 -2.81 24.26
CA SER A 360 -28.58 -3.34 24.78
C SER A 360 -28.76 -3.30 26.31
N ALA A 361 -27.79 -2.83 27.09
CA ALA A 361 -28.03 -2.48 28.51
C ALA A 361 -28.95 -1.23 28.57
N PRO A 362 -29.94 -1.18 29.49
CA PRO A 362 -31.29 -0.71 29.19
C PRO A 362 -31.37 0.78 28.84
N LYS A 363 -32.22 1.09 27.87
CA LYS A 363 -32.67 2.42 27.50
C LYS A 363 -33.59 2.99 28.57
N LEU A 364 -33.38 4.23 29.00
CA LEU A 364 -34.46 5.08 29.50
C LEU A 364 -34.71 6.24 28.52
N TRP A 365 -35.88 6.11 27.90
CA TRP A 365 -36.76 7.12 27.31
C TRP A 365 -36.62 7.41 25.81
N GLU A 366 -37.77 7.21 25.16
CA GLU A 366 -38.10 7.66 23.83
C GLU A 366 -38.12 9.19 23.84
N ASP A 367 -37.23 9.81 23.09
CA ASP A 367 -37.51 11.09 22.46
C ASP A 367 -36.86 11.13 21.08
N GLU A 368 -37.61 11.68 20.14
CA GLU A 368 -37.35 11.70 18.71
C GLU A 368 -36.07 12.48 18.36
N ASN A 369 -35.40 12.04 17.27
CA ASN A 369 -34.30 12.72 16.58
C ASN A 369 -32.97 12.87 17.34
N HIS A 370 -32.12 11.83 17.27
CA HIS A 370 -30.70 12.06 17.01
C HIS A 370 -30.08 10.96 16.13
N ASP A 371 -30.06 11.23 14.82
CA ASP A 371 -29.17 10.58 13.86
C ASP A 371 -27.72 10.95 14.19
N ILE A 372 -27.00 10.08 14.90
CA ILE A 372 -25.54 10.13 14.95
C ILE A 372 -25.03 9.35 13.72
N PRO A 373 -24.36 9.99 12.75
CA PRO A 373 -23.87 9.32 11.55
C PRO A 373 -22.88 8.22 11.93
N LEU A 374 -22.98 7.05 11.29
CA LEU A 374 -22.14 5.86 11.53
C LEU A 374 -20.61 6.11 11.41
N ASN A 375 -20.20 7.29 10.94
CA ASN A 375 -18.82 7.71 10.66
C ASN A 375 -18.39 9.01 11.38
N SER A 376 -19.07 9.42 12.46
CA SER A 376 -18.57 10.56 13.24
C SER A 376 -17.32 10.15 14.05
N PRO A 377 -16.20 10.90 13.95
CA PRO A 377 -15.06 10.69 14.83
C PRO A 377 -15.50 10.99 16.27
N VAL A 378 -15.40 9.99 17.14
CA VAL A 378 -15.70 10.15 18.57
C VAL A 378 -14.72 11.16 19.16
N ALA A 379 -15.24 12.18 19.86
CA ALA A 379 -14.42 13.17 20.54
C ALA A 379 -13.44 12.50 21.52
N GLN A 380 -12.15 12.85 21.40
CA GLN A 380 -11.09 12.39 22.30
C GLN A 380 -11.30 13.00 23.68
N LEU A 381 -11.81 12.22 24.63
CA LEU A 381 -11.67 12.57 26.04
C LEU A 381 -10.25 12.22 26.50
N PRO A 382 -9.60 13.04 27.34
CA PRO A 382 -8.24 12.80 27.80
C PRO A 382 -8.17 11.50 28.58
N THR A 383 -7.41 10.52 28.10
CA THR A 383 -6.97 9.40 28.94
C THR A 383 -5.83 9.88 29.82
N PRO A 384 -5.89 9.70 31.16
CA PRO A 384 -4.74 9.99 32.00
C PRO A 384 -3.60 9.04 31.60
N SER A 385 -2.45 9.61 31.30
CA SER A 385 -1.24 8.90 30.95
C SER A 385 -0.76 8.05 32.13
N ILE A 386 -0.60 6.74 31.90
CA ILE A 386 0.09 5.82 32.84
C ILE A 386 1.60 6.06 32.72
N SER A 387 2.03 7.26 33.06
CA SER A 387 3.42 7.65 33.11
C SER A 387 3.63 8.61 34.28
N ARG A 388 3.50 8.08 35.50
CA ARG A 388 4.06 8.64 36.74
C ARG A 388 3.81 7.67 37.89
N VAL A 389 4.75 6.75 38.11
CA VAL A 389 4.97 6.18 39.45
C VAL A 389 6.45 6.30 39.72
N GLY A 390 6.80 7.22 40.62
CA GLY A 390 8.19 7.44 41.03
C GLY A 390 8.46 8.83 41.59
N SER A 391 7.70 9.26 42.60
CA SER A 391 8.23 9.89 43.83
C SER A 391 7.10 10.47 44.66
N VAL A 392 6.95 9.87 45.83
CA VAL A 392 6.17 10.31 46.97
C VAL A 392 6.92 11.48 47.60
N GLU A 393 6.34 12.69 47.60
CA GLU A 393 6.50 13.72 48.64
C GLU A 393 5.96 15.08 48.15
N LYS A 394 4.64 15.26 48.28
CA LYS A 394 3.94 16.52 48.57
C LYS A 394 2.48 16.36 48.17
N LEU A 395 1.64 16.04 49.14
CA LEU A 395 0.31 16.63 49.35
C LEU A 395 -0.37 15.84 50.48
N LEU A 396 -0.04 16.23 51.70
CA LEU A 396 -0.97 16.13 52.81
C LEU A 396 -2.12 17.08 52.50
N GLY A 397 -3.33 16.53 52.39
CA GLY A 397 -4.55 17.30 52.13
C GLY A 397 -5.63 16.43 51.54
N ARG A 398 -6.18 15.52 52.36
CA ARG A 398 -7.43 14.83 52.05
C ARG A 398 -8.58 15.84 52.22
N PRO A 399 -9.52 15.88 51.27
CA PRO A 399 -10.94 15.82 51.65
C PRO A 399 -11.64 14.61 51.00
N GLU A 400 -12.73 14.22 51.63
CA GLU A 400 -13.62 13.09 51.32
C GLU A 400 -14.63 13.42 50.19
N GLU A 401 -15.10 12.36 49.50
CA GLU A 401 -16.33 12.22 48.66
C GLU A 401 -16.41 13.10 47.38
N ASP A 402 -16.62 12.57 46.16
CA ASP A 402 -17.86 11.99 45.65
C ASP A 402 -17.63 10.90 44.57
N THR A 403 -18.32 9.76 44.69
CA THR A 403 -18.47 8.76 43.61
C THR A 403 -19.61 9.20 42.70
N GLU A 404 -19.31 9.96 41.65
CA GLU A 404 -20.27 10.22 40.57
C GLU A 404 -20.51 8.91 39.79
N GLU A 405 -21.72 8.35 39.91
CA GLU A 405 -22.18 7.26 39.05
C GLU A 405 -22.21 7.75 37.60
N LEU A 406 -21.38 7.14 36.74
CA LEU A 406 -21.30 7.48 35.32
C LEU A 406 -22.66 7.23 34.66
N SER A 407 -23.17 8.23 33.93
CA SER A 407 -24.39 8.12 33.13
C SER A 407 -24.34 6.88 32.23
N GLU A 408 -25.47 6.20 32.06
CA GLU A 408 -25.58 4.99 31.23
C GLU A 408 -25.11 5.22 29.78
N GLU A 409 -25.30 6.45 29.27
CA GLU A 409 -24.81 6.87 27.96
C GLU A 409 -23.27 6.86 27.87
N GLU A 410 -22.59 7.32 28.92
CA GLU A 410 -21.13 7.32 28.99
C GLU A 410 -20.57 5.89 29.10
N GLN A 411 -21.26 5.02 29.85
CA GLN A 411 -20.90 3.60 29.94
C GLN A 411 -21.09 2.90 28.59
N GLN A 412 -22.17 3.21 27.86
CA GLN A 412 -22.40 2.69 26.51
C GLN A 412 -21.33 3.17 25.52
N LEU A 413 -20.94 4.45 25.56
CA LEU A 413 -19.86 4.99 24.73
C LEU A 413 -18.51 4.30 25.03
N ARG A 414 -18.21 4.02 26.30
CA ARG A 414 -17.00 3.27 26.70
C ARG A 414 -17.02 1.85 26.16
N ARG A 415 -18.13 1.12 26.32
CA ARG A 415 -18.31 -0.23 25.74
C ARG A 415 -18.16 -0.23 24.22
N MET A 416 -18.75 0.75 23.53
CA MET A 416 -18.64 0.89 22.07
C MET A 416 -17.21 1.21 21.60
N ARG A 417 -16.45 2.02 22.33
CA ARG A 417 -15.02 2.26 22.06
C ARG A 417 -14.21 0.97 22.20
N TRP A 418 -14.52 0.15 23.20
CA TRP A 418 -13.84 -1.12 23.40
C TRP A 418 -14.11 -2.11 22.27
N VAL A 419 -15.37 -2.26 21.85
CA VAL A 419 -15.72 -3.09 20.68
C VAL A 419 -14.94 -2.66 19.44
N HIS A 420 -14.74 -1.35 19.22
CA HIS A 420 -13.94 -0.83 18.13
C HIS A 420 -12.45 -1.21 18.25
N GLN A 421 -11.84 -1.02 19.43
CA GLN A 421 -10.46 -1.43 19.68
C GLN A 421 -10.27 -2.94 19.50
N MET A 422 -11.21 -3.75 19.99
CA MET A 422 -11.17 -5.19 19.79
C MET A 422 -11.21 -5.56 18.30
N SER A 423 -12.09 -4.92 17.53
CA SER A 423 -12.19 -5.18 16.08
C SER A 423 -10.96 -4.77 15.27
N GLU A 424 -10.18 -3.80 15.75
CA GLU A 424 -8.99 -3.28 15.06
C GLU A 424 -7.71 -4.06 15.42
N TYR A 425 -7.57 -4.44 16.69
CA TYR A 425 -6.29 -4.92 17.23
C TYR A 425 -6.25 -6.43 17.51
N TYR A 426 -7.39 -7.12 17.60
CA TYR A 426 -7.42 -8.56 17.89
C TYR A 426 -7.44 -9.38 16.60
N SER A 427 -6.76 -10.52 16.61
CA SER A 427 -6.73 -11.42 15.44
C SER A 427 -8.10 -12.04 15.17
N PHE A 428 -8.37 -12.38 13.90
CA PHE A 428 -9.59 -13.09 13.52
C PHE A 428 -9.75 -14.41 14.28
N GLU A 429 -8.65 -15.11 14.59
CA GLU A 429 -8.70 -16.36 15.36
C GLU A 429 -9.14 -16.16 16.81
N HIS A 430 -8.65 -15.09 17.44
CA HIS A 430 -9.09 -14.76 18.79
C HIS A 430 -10.57 -14.36 18.79
N LEU A 431 -10.96 -13.44 17.89
CA LEU A 431 -12.35 -12.98 17.78
C LEU A 431 -13.33 -14.11 17.48
N ALA A 432 -12.93 -15.08 16.65
CA ALA A 432 -13.74 -16.25 16.33
C ALA A 432 -13.93 -17.23 17.52
N ARG A 433 -12.99 -17.24 18.48
CA ARG A 433 -13.02 -18.13 19.65
C ARG A 433 -13.80 -17.60 20.85
N LEU A 434 -14.14 -16.30 20.84
CA LEU A 434 -14.86 -15.68 21.95
C LEU A 434 -16.20 -16.39 22.20
N LYS A 435 -16.43 -16.81 23.46
CA LYS A 435 -17.70 -17.37 23.92
C LYS A 435 -18.56 -16.28 24.56
N GLU A 436 -19.88 -16.52 24.67
CA GLU A 436 -20.82 -15.52 25.19
C GLU A 436 -20.44 -14.98 26.58
N ASP A 437 -19.92 -15.83 27.46
CA ASP A 437 -19.46 -15.45 28.80
C ASP A 437 -18.22 -14.54 28.75
N ASP A 438 -17.28 -14.80 27.82
CA ASP A 438 -16.10 -13.96 27.60
C ASP A 438 -16.51 -12.58 27.06
N LEU A 439 -17.58 -12.53 26.25
CA LEU A 439 -18.11 -11.28 25.72
C LEU A 439 -18.72 -10.40 26.81
N ASP A 440 -19.43 -11.00 27.77
CA ASP A 440 -20.05 -10.28 28.88
C ASP A 440 -18.99 -9.78 29.88
N GLN A 441 -18.02 -10.63 30.22
CA GLN A 441 -16.90 -10.26 31.09
C GLN A 441 -16.05 -9.13 30.48
N ALA A 442 -15.81 -9.17 29.15
CA ALA A 442 -15.07 -8.12 28.45
C ALA A 442 -15.79 -6.76 28.45
N LEU A 443 -17.12 -6.75 28.55
CA LEU A 443 -17.92 -5.51 28.61
C LEU A 443 -18.09 -5.01 30.05
N GLU A 444 -18.16 -5.90 31.04
CA GLU A 444 -18.28 -5.55 32.46
C GLU A 444 -17.01 -4.91 33.03
N LEU A 445 -15.84 -5.55 32.84
CA LEU A 445 -14.53 -5.11 33.38
C LEU A 445 -14.15 -3.66 33.02
N TRP A 446 -14.74 -3.12 31.96
CA TRP A 446 -14.40 -1.81 31.40
C TRP A 446 -15.54 -0.80 31.46
N SER A 447 -16.71 -1.22 31.97
CA SER A 447 -17.84 -0.34 32.25
C SER A 447 -17.68 0.37 33.60
N THR A 448 -16.99 -0.24 34.56
CA THR A 448 -16.72 0.33 35.90
C THR A 448 -15.42 1.13 35.94
N ASN A 449 -15.41 2.24 36.69
CA ASN A 449 -14.21 3.06 36.91
C ASN A 449 -13.05 2.19 37.48
N PRO A 450 -11.80 2.30 36.97
CA PRO A 450 -10.67 1.48 37.47
C PRO A 450 -10.17 1.81 38.88
N SER A 451 -10.93 2.54 39.70
CA SER A 451 -10.48 3.03 41.01
C SER A 451 -11.16 2.39 42.22
N SER A 452 -12.08 1.44 42.05
CA SER A 452 -12.72 0.79 43.21
C SER A 452 -13.13 -0.67 42.92
N SER A 453 -12.17 -1.58 42.89
CA SER A 453 -12.32 -2.94 43.44
C SER A 453 -11.03 -3.72 43.24
N SER A 454 -10.15 -3.60 44.23
CA SER A 454 -9.21 -4.67 44.56
C SER A 454 -10.01 -5.86 45.07
N ASN A 455 -10.33 -6.84 44.22
CA ASN A 455 -10.54 -8.22 44.65
C ASN A 455 -10.29 -9.17 43.48
N GLU A 456 -9.24 -9.97 43.65
CA GLU A 456 -8.92 -11.13 42.83
C GLU A 456 -10.09 -12.11 42.78
N VAL A 457 -10.44 -12.61 41.60
CA VAL A 457 -11.07 -13.93 41.47
C VAL A 457 -10.12 -14.83 40.70
N SER A 458 -9.46 -15.69 41.47
CA SER A 458 -8.61 -16.79 41.04
C SER A 458 -9.48 -17.91 40.47
N LEU A 459 -9.37 -18.22 39.17
CA LEU A 459 -9.78 -19.52 38.63
C LEU A 459 -8.59 -20.48 38.72
N ARG A 460 -8.58 -21.29 39.78
CA ARG A 460 -7.62 -22.37 40.00
C ARG A 460 -7.97 -23.56 39.12
N HIS A 461 -7.01 -24.04 38.35
CA HIS A 461 -6.89 -25.47 38.01
C HIS A 461 -5.48 -25.94 38.44
N HIS A 462 -5.49 -26.67 39.55
CA HIS A 462 -4.50 -27.58 40.13
C HIS A 462 -2.99 -27.43 39.86
N ASP A 463 -2.31 -27.00 40.94
CA ASP A 463 -1.11 -27.58 41.56
C ASP A 463 -0.15 -28.41 40.70
N ILE A 464 0.93 -27.76 40.21
CA ILE A 464 2.33 -28.16 40.48
C ILE A 464 3.20 -26.88 40.60
N ALA A 465 3.57 -26.53 41.83
CA ALA A 465 4.73 -25.72 42.29
C ALA A 465 5.15 -24.41 41.56
N ASN A 466 5.07 -23.27 42.28
CA ASN A 466 5.81 -22.00 42.12
C ASN A 466 6.23 -21.57 40.69
N SER A 467 5.49 -20.65 40.05
CA SER A 467 5.97 -19.97 38.82
C SER A 467 5.99 -18.45 38.98
N THR A 468 7.19 -17.89 38.97
CA THR A 468 7.55 -16.47 38.88
C THR A 468 6.91 -15.80 37.64
N LYS A 469 6.47 -14.53 37.71
CA LYS A 469 6.11 -13.69 36.54
C LYS A 469 7.17 -13.92 35.44
N GLN A 470 6.79 -14.51 34.30
CA GLN A 470 7.75 -14.81 33.25
C GLN A 470 8.35 -13.51 32.70
N LYS A 471 9.67 -13.38 32.83
CA LYS A 471 10.43 -12.29 32.19
C LYS A 471 10.30 -12.44 30.67
N GLY A 472 10.21 -11.31 29.96
CA GLY A 472 10.25 -11.28 28.49
C GLY A 472 11.62 -11.72 27.97
N LYS A 473 11.77 -11.79 26.64
CA LYS A 473 13.01 -12.24 25.99
C LYS A 473 13.47 -11.28 24.91
N ILE A 474 14.78 -11.16 24.75
CA ILE A 474 15.42 -10.34 23.73
C ILE A 474 16.08 -11.26 22.70
N LEU A 475 15.71 -11.09 21.43
CA LEU A 475 16.25 -11.80 20.28
C LEU A 475 17.06 -10.80 19.45
N LEU A 476 18.38 -11.00 19.36
CA LEU A 476 19.27 -10.17 18.55
C LEU A 476 19.49 -10.85 17.21
N ILE A 477 18.89 -10.36 16.14
CA ILE A 477 18.83 -11.11 14.87
C ILE A 477 19.48 -10.35 13.71
N GLY A 478 20.18 -11.09 12.85
CA GLY A 478 20.73 -10.57 11.60
C GLY A 478 19.73 -10.70 10.44
N SER A 479 19.50 -9.60 9.71
CA SER A 479 18.61 -9.59 8.54
C SER A 479 19.26 -10.14 7.26
N GLY A 480 20.57 -10.41 7.27
CA GLY A 480 21.32 -10.61 6.03
C GLY A 480 21.61 -9.30 5.28
N PRO A 481 22.19 -9.37 4.07
CA PRO A 481 22.65 -8.19 3.34
C PRO A 481 21.51 -7.35 2.76
N GLY A 482 20.38 -7.97 2.43
CA GLY A 482 19.16 -7.24 2.06
C GLY A 482 17.99 -8.05 1.51
N HIS A 483 18.21 -9.08 0.70
CA HIS A 483 17.10 -9.85 0.11
C HIS A 483 16.37 -10.74 1.15
N PRO A 484 15.02 -10.78 1.16
CA PRO A 484 14.22 -11.65 2.04
C PRO A 484 14.63 -13.13 2.04
N GLY A 485 14.91 -13.69 0.86
CA GLY A 485 15.37 -15.09 0.71
C GLY A 485 16.73 -15.40 1.35
N LEU A 486 17.48 -14.40 1.80
CA LEU A 486 18.74 -14.58 2.54
C LEU A 486 18.54 -14.51 4.07
N LEU A 487 17.30 -14.35 4.57
CA LEU A 487 17.02 -14.51 5.98
C LEU A 487 17.19 -15.97 6.38
N THR A 488 17.76 -16.19 7.55
CA THR A 488 17.74 -17.52 8.16
C THR A 488 16.30 -17.86 8.56
N VAL A 489 15.94 -19.14 8.51
CA VAL A 489 14.62 -19.63 8.93
C VAL A 489 14.32 -19.20 10.37
N ALA A 490 15.34 -19.20 11.24
CA ALA A 490 15.24 -18.73 12.62
C ALA A 490 14.94 -17.21 12.71
N ALA A 491 15.60 -16.37 11.92
CA ALA A 491 15.34 -14.93 11.89
C ALA A 491 13.94 -14.62 11.37
N HIS A 492 13.50 -15.31 10.30
CA HIS A 492 12.14 -15.17 9.78
C HIS A 492 11.07 -15.59 10.81
N HIS A 493 11.29 -16.69 11.53
CA HIS A 493 10.39 -17.10 12.63
C HIS A 493 10.39 -16.08 13.78
N ALA A 494 11.55 -15.53 14.14
CA ALA A 494 11.66 -14.50 15.18
C ALA A 494 10.87 -13.23 14.81
N LEU A 495 10.97 -12.77 13.55
CA LEU A 495 10.20 -11.61 13.06
C LEU A 495 8.69 -11.81 13.16
N LYS A 496 8.20 -13.03 12.93
CA LYS A 496 6.76 -13.34 12.99
C LYS A 496 6.21 -13.54 14.40
N THR A 497 7.07 -13.85 15.36
CA THR A 497 6.67 -14.15 16.75
C THR A 497 6.98 -13.02 17.72
N ALA A 498 7.68 -11.98 17.28
CA ALA A 498 7.98 -10.81 18.08
C ALA A 498 6.74 -9.93 18.32
N THR A 499 6.68 -9.35 19.51
CA THR A 499 5.67 -8.37 19.89
C THR A 499 6.20 -6.93 19.76
N LEU A 500 7.53 -6.76 19.87
CA LEU A 500 8.24 -5.51 19.62
C LEU A 500 9.46 -5.78 18.72
N ILE A 501 9.57 -5.06 17.60
CA ILE A 501 10.73 -5.09 16.71
C ILE A 501 11.43 -3.72 16.71
N LEU A 502 12.72 -3.76 16.98
CA LEU A 502 13.62 -2.63 17.05
C LEU A 502 14.64 -2.74 15.89
N SER A 503 14.39 -2.03 14.79
CA SER A 503 15.19 -2.12 13.56
C SER A 503 16.21 -0.98 13.41
N ASP A 504 17.38 -1.28 12.86
CA ASP A 504 18.27 -0.25 12.31
C ASP A 504 17.68 0.37 11.03
N LYS A 505 18.06 1.62 10.72
CA LYS A 505 17.67 2.34 9.48
C LYS A 505 18.17 1.66 8.21
N LEU A 506 19.28 0.92 8.28
CA LEU A 506 19.91 0.31 7.11
C LEU A 506 19.25 -1.02 6.69
N VAL A 507 18.32 -1.55 7.49
CA VAL A 507 17.58 -2.76 7.13
C VAL A 507 16.67 -2.44 5.93
N PRO A 508 16.75 -3.19 4.82
CA PRO A 508 15.96 -2.91 3.63
C PRO A 508 14.46 -3.05 3.85
N SER A 509 13.69 -2.25 3.10
CA SER A 509 12.22 -2.21 3.14
C SER A 509 11.57 -3.57 2.93
N GLU A 510 12.16 -4.40 2.10
CA GLU A 510 11.70 -5.73 1.73
C GLU A 510 11.73 -6.68 2.94
N ILE A 511 12.69 -6.52 3.85
CA ILE A 511 12.73 -7.26 5.11
C ILE A 511 11.68 -6.71 6.07
N LEU A 512 11.54 -5.39 6.15
CA LEU A 512 10.53 -4.75 7.01
C LEU A 512 9.10 -5.11 6.60
N ALA A 513 8.86 -5.37 5.31
CA ALA A 513 7.57 -5.81 4.79
C ALA A 513 7.16 -7.22 5.27
N LEU A 514 8.11 -8.04 5.75
CA LEU A 514 7.81 -9.36 6.34
C LEU A 514 7.24 -9.27 7.75
N ILE A 515 7.36 -8.09 8.38
CA ILE A 515 6.90 -7.87 9.76
C ILE A 515 5.38 -7.81 9.76
N PRO A 516 4.69 -8.59 10.61
CA PRO A 516 3.25 -8.50 10.75
C PRO A 516 2.81 -7.08 11.11
N SER A 517 1.74 -6.58 10.50
CA SER A 517 1.20 -5.24 10.79
C SER A 517 0.75 -5.05 12.25
N THR A 518 0.52 -6.15 12.96
CA THR A 518 0.18 -6.20 14.39
C THR A 518 1.39 -6.02 15.32
N THR A 519 2.62 -6.16 14.82
CA THR A 519 3.84 -6.09 15.62
C THR A 519 4.32 -4.63 15.71
N LYS A 520 4.63 -4.15 16.92
CA LYS A 520 5.16 -2.80 17.13
C LYS A 520 6.54 -2.69 16.48
N LEU A 521 6.71 -1.83 15.48
CA LEU A 521 8.00 -1.57 14.82
C LEU A 521 8.54 -0.19 15.22
N HIS A 522 9.75 -0.17 15.77
CA HIS A 522 10.51 1.06 16.01
C HIS A 522 11.79 1.05 15.16
N ILE A 523 12.00 2.11 14.38
CA ILE A 523 13.17 2.26 13.52
C ILE A 523 14.10 3.32 14.10
N ALA A 524 15.37 2.97 14.29
CA ALA A 524 16.36 3.85 14.87
C ALA A 524 16.53 5.16 14.06
N LYS A 525 16.43 6.30 14.73
CA LYS A 525 16.67 7.63 14.14
C LYS A 525 18.16 7.96 14.10
N LYS A 526 18.91 7.31 13.21
CA LYS A 526 20.35 7.59 13.01
C LYS A 526 20.56 8.75 12.03
N PHE A 527 21.09 9.85 12.54
CA PHE A 527 21.65 10.97 11.77
C PHE A 527 23.18 11.00 11.90
N PRO A 528 23.92 11.54 10.92
CA PRO A 528 25.37 11.75 11.06
C PRO A 528 25.69 12.51 12.35
N GLY A 529 26.54 11.94 13.21
CA GLY A 529 26.92 12.53 14.49
C GLY A 529 26.17 12.03 15.74
N ASN A 530 25.02 11.34 15.61
CA ASN A 530 24.24 10.81 16.75
C ASN A 530 24.11 9.27 16.77
N ALA A 531 25.12 8.57 16.26
CA ALA A 531 25.06 7.11 16.14
C ALA A 531 25.14 6.38 17.50
N GLU A 532 25.85 6.94 18.48
CA GLU A 532 25.94 6.38 19.84
C GLU A 532 24.62 6.58 20.61
N GLY A 533 24.02 7.78 20.56
CA GLY A 533 22.73 8.05 21.21
C GLY A 533 21.60 7.17 20.69
N ALA A 534 21.49 7.02 19.37
CA ALA A 534 20.51 6.13 18.76
C ALA A 534 20.73 4.64 19.09
N GLN A 535 21.94 4.23 19.47
CA GLN A 535 22.17 2.85 19.92
C GLN A 535 21.75 2.66 21.38
N ASN A 536 22.06 3.62 22.25
CA ASN A 536 21.65 3.58 23.65
C ASN A 536 20.11 3.58 23.77
N GLU A 537 19.43 4.44 23.02
CA GLU A 537 17.96 4.47 22.94
C GLU A 537 17.39 3.08 22.59
N MET A 538 17.98 2.39 21.60
CA MET A 538 17.52 1.06 21.18
C MET A 538 17.76 0.00 22.25
N MET A 539 18.87 0.09 22.99
CA MET A 539 19.15 -0.81 24.09
C MET A 539 18.18 -0.58 25.26
N GLU A 540 17.90 0.68 25.61
CA GLU A 540 16.94 1.03 26.66
C GLU A 540 15.51 0.57 26.31
N LEU A 541 15.08 0.79 25.06
CA LEU A 541 13.78 0.31 24.56
C LEU A 541 13.68 -1.22 24.59
N ALA A 542 14.76 -1.92 24.22
CA ALA A 542 14.77 -3.38 24.26
C ALA A 542 14.64 -3.91 25.69
N LEU A 543 15.36 -3.28 26.62
CA LEU A 543 15.31 -3.62 28.03
C LEU A 543 13.92 -3.36 28.62
N ALA A 544 13.33 -2.19 28.35
CA ALA A 544 11.98 -1.84 28.81
C ALA A 544 10.93 -2.81 28.29
N GLY A 545 10.99 -3.19 27.00
CA GLY A 545 10.10 -4.19 26.42
C GLY A 545 10.24 -5.56 27.10
N ALA A 546 11.48 -6.03 27.31
CA ALA A 546 11.72 -7.31 27.96
C ALA A 546 11.27 -7.33 29.43
N GLN A 547 11.43 -6.21 30.15
CA GLN A 547 10.89 -6.02 31.51
C GLN A 547 9.36 -6.03 31.56
N ALA A 548 8.71 -5.54 30.50
CA ALA A 548 7.26 -5.60 30.34
C ALA A 548 6.74 -6.99 29.92
N GLY A 549 7.61 -8.00 29.77
CA GLY A 549 7.22 -9.35 29.36
C GLY A 549 7.16 -9.57 27.84
N GLU A 550 7.58 -8.59 27.04
CA GLU A 550 7.50 -8.65 25.58
C GLU A 550 8.55 -9.60 24.97
N VAL A 551 8.27 -10.10 23.77
CA VAL A 551 9.27 -10.76 22.91
C VAL A 551 9.87 -9.68 22.00
N VAL A 552 11.02 -9.18 22.41
CA VAL A 552 11.71 -8.10 21.72
C VAL A 552 12.66 -8.68 20.68
N VAL A 553 12.50 -8.27 19.42
CA VAL A 553 13.47 -8.52 18.36
C VAL A 553 14.26 -7.26 18.08
N ARG A 554 15.58 -7.34 18.21
CA ARG A 554 16.53 -6.32 17.78
C ARG A 554 17.10 -6.73 16.43
N LEU A 555 16.57 -6.12 15.36
CA LEU A 555 16.89 -6.44 13.97
C LEU A 555 18.06 -5.59 13.47
N LYS A 556 19.15 -6.26 13.07
CA LYS A 556 20.39 -5.64 12.61
C LYS A 556 20.70 -6.07 11.19
N GLN A 557 21.20 -5.15 10.36
CA GLN A 557 21.60 -5.49 8.99
C GLN A 557 22.84 -6.40 8.99
N GLY A 558 22.85 -7.40 8.10
CA GLY A 558 23.96 -8.35 8.00
C GLY A 558 23.96 -9.34 9.16
N ASP A 559 25.11 -9.48 9.83
CA ASP A 559 25.27 -10.31 11.01
C ASP A 559 25.43 -9.44 12.28
N PRO A 560 24.80 -9.78 13.42
CA PRO A 560 24.88 -8.95 14.63
C PRO A 560 26.30 -8.74 15.17
N PHE A 561 27.20 -9.71 15.00
CA PHE A 561 28.55 -9.69 15.58
C PHE A 561 29.64 -9.25 14.59
N VAL A 562 29.36 -9.23 13.29
CA VAL A 562 30.29 -8.70 12.28
C VAL A 562 30.07 -7.21 12.08
N TYR A 563 30.85 -6.37 12.80
CA TYR A 563 30.73 -4.90 12.79
C TYR A 563 29.34 -4.33 13.12
N GLY A 564 28.43 -5.17 13.61
CA GLY A 564 27.10 -4.77 14.03
C GLY A 564 27.04 -4.14 15.42
N ARG A 565 28.11 -4.20 16.23
CA ARG A 565 28.10 -3.83 17.67
C ARG A 565 27.17 -4.70 18.54
N GLY A 566 26.78 -5.89 18.07
CA GLY A 566 25.89 -6.79 18.83
C GLY A 566 26.47 -7.25 20.16
N GLY A 567 27.79 -7.41 20.28
CA GLY A 567 28.43 -7.77 21.54
C GLY A 567 28.24 -6.74 22.65
N GLU A 568 28.23 -5.45 22.31
CA GLU A 568 27.94 -4.37 23.26
C GLU A 568 26.49 -4.46 23.77
N GLU A 569 25.53 -4.70 22.86
CA GLU A 569 24.12 -4.83 23.20
C GLU A 569 23.87 -6.07 24.09
N VAL A 570 24.51 -7.21 23.80
CA VAL A 570 24.45 -8.42 24.64
C VAL A 570 24.95 -8.16 26.05
N LEU A 571 26.11 -7.51 26.21
CA LEU A 571 26.68 -7.19 27.52
C LEU A 571 25.76 -6.27 28.31
N TYR A 572 25.23 -5.23 27.66
CA TYR A 572 24.28 -4.30 28.27
C TYR A 572 23.01 -5.01 28.78
N PHE A 573 22.42 -5.90 27.98
CA PHE A 573 21.23 -6.66 28.44
C PHE A 573 21.55 -7.59 29.60
N ARG A 574 22.71 -8.25 29.55
CA ARG A 574 23.17 -9.17 30.60
C ARG A 574 23.37 -8.45 31.93
N GLU A 575 23.99 -7.28 31.92
CA GLU A 575 24.17 -6.43 33.11
C GLU A 575 22.83 -6.04 33.75
N ASN A 576 21.77 -5.93 32.94
CA ASN A 576 20.41 -5.62 33.38
C ASN A 576 19.53 -6.87 33.61
N GLY A 577 20.12 -8.07 33.67
CA GLY A 577 19.44 -9.31 34.03
C GLY A 577 18.66 -10.00 32.91
N PHE A 578 18.97 -9.68 31.65
CA PHE A 578 18.41 -10.32 30.45
C PHE A 578 19.51 -10.91 29.56
N GLU A 579 19.52 -12.23 29.37
CA GLU A 579 20.40 -12.86 28.38
C GLU A 579 19.70 -12.84 27.01
N SER A 580 20.32 -12.21 26.02
CA SER A 580 19.77 -12.16 24.67
C SER A 580 20.13 -13.41 23.87
N THR A 581 19.16 -13.92 23.10
CA THR A 581 19.43 -14.99 22.14
C THR A 581 19.88 -14.36 20.82
N VAL A 582 21.10 -14.68 20.39
CA VAL A 582 21.66 -14.14 19.14
C VAL A 582 21.40 -15.11 17.99
N ILE A 583 20.73 -14.63 16.94
CA ILE A 583 20.45 -15.39 15.72
C ILE A 583 21.35 -14.83 14.61
N PRO A 584 22.20 -15.68 13.98
CA PRO A 584 23.12 -15.22 12.98
C PRO A 584 22.38 -14.74 11.72
N GLY A 585 23.01 -13.81 11.03
CA GLY A 585 22.61 -13.38 9.69
C GLY A 585 23.74 -13.60 8.70
N ILE A 586 23.41 -13.61 7.41
CA ILE A 586 24.45 -13.73 6.38
C ILE A 586 25.16 -12.37 6.27
N SER A 587 26.46 -12.32 6.60
CA SER A 587 27.21 -11.06 6.53
C SER A 587 27.42 -10.62 5.08
N SER A 588 27.32 -9.31 4.83
CA SER A 588 27.62 -8.71 3.53
C SER A 588 29.06 -8.98 3.09
N ALA A 589 30.00 -9.16 4.02
CA ALA A 589 31.39 -9.48 3.74
C ALA A 589 31.56 -10.78 2.92
N ILE A 590 30.64 -11.73 3.05
CA ILE A 590 30.68 -13.01 2.33
C ILE A 590 29.63 -13.03 1.22
N ALA A 591 28.40 -12.61 1.54
CA ALA A 591 27.31 -12.63 0.57
C ALA A 591 27.52 -11.63 -0.57
N GLY A 592 28.05 -10.44 -0.30
CA GLY A 592 28.27 -9.42 -1.32
C GLY A 592 29.12 -9.93 -2.48
N PRO A 593 30.35 -10.41 -2.23
CA PRO A 593 31.18 -11.04 -3.25
C PRO A 593 30.48 -12.21 -3.95
N LEU A 594 29.83 -13.10 -3.19
CA LEU A 594 29.16 -14.28 -3.76
C LEU A 594 28.06 -13.90 -4.76
N MET A 595 27.22 -12.92 -4.42
CA MET A 595 26.14 -12.42 -5.30
C MET A 595 26.66 -11.81 -6.61
N MET A 596 27.96 -11.52 -6.68
CA MET A 596 28.67 -10.95 -7.82
C MET A 596 29.64 -11.94 -8.50
N ASN A 597 29.56 -13.24 -8.18
CA ASN A 597 30.51 -14.28 -8.62
C ASN A 597 31.96 -13.97 -8.26
N ILE A 598 32.20 -13.50 -7.03
CA ILE A 598 33.54 -13.32 -6.49
C ILE A 598 33.72 -14.27 -5.31
N PRO A 599 34.56 -15.30 -5.44
CA PRO A 599 34.90 -16.15 -4.32
C PRO A 599 35.79 -15.39 -3.34
N VAL A 600 35.49 -15.43 -2.05
CA VAL A 600 36.38 -14.84 -1.02
C VAL A 600 37.61 -15.71 -0.76
N THR A 601 37.51 -17.01 -1.04
CA THR A 601 38.61 -17.98 -0.99
C THR A 601 38.52 -18.94 -2.17
N GLN A 602 39.66 -19.31 -2.73
CA GLN A 602 39.77 -20.26 -3.84
C GLN A 602 41.18 -20.84 -3.87
N ARG A 603 41.30 -22.17 -3.95
CA ARG A 603 42.61 -22.84 -4.02
C ARG A 603 43.44 -22.28 -5.18
N GLY A 604 44.72 -22.01 -4.91
CA GLY A 604 45.67 -21.43 -5.87
C GLY A 604 45.41 -19.96 -6.22
N VAL A 605 44.49 -19.29 -5.52
CA VAL A 605 44.19 -17.85 -5.66
C VAL A 605 44.18 -17.13 -4.31
N SER A 606 43.40 -17.63 -3.37
CA SER A 606 43.15 -17.04 -2.05
C SER A 606 42.97 -18.16 -1.01
N GLU A 607 43.87 -18.22 -0.04
CA GLU A 607 43.92 -19.25 1.02
C GLU A 607 43.32 -18.76 2.34
N SER A 608 43.22 -17.45 2.52
CA SER A 608 42.68 -16.80 3.70
C SER A 608 42.01 -15.49 3.32
N LEU A 609 41.21 -14.91 4.20
CA LEU A 609 40.65 -13.56 3.99
C LEU A 609 40.87 -12.72 5.24
N VAL A 610 40.97 -11.40 5.07
CA VAL A 610 40.97 -10.46 6.19
C VAL A 610 39.80 -9.51 6.05
N LEU A 611 39.02 -9.39 7.12
CA LEU A 611 37.86 -8.51 7.19
C LEU A 611 38.20 -7.37 8.16
N CYS A 612 38.11 -6.12 7.68
CA CYS A 612 38.33 -4.93 8.50
C CYS A 612 37.33 -3.81 8.20
N THR A 613 37.31 -2.76 9.05
CA THR A 613 36.50 -1.55 8.86
C THR A 613 37.36 -0.42 8.32
N GLY A 614 36.83 0.36 7.38
CA GLY A 614 37.48 1.58 6.86
C GLY A 614 37.42 2.78 7.81
N VAL A 615 36.64 2.69 8.91
CA VAL A 615 36.47 3.74 9.91
C VAL A 615 36.53 3.18 11.33
N GLY A 616 37.31 3.85 12.18
CA GLY A 616 37.40 3.57 13.60
C GLY A 616 36.35 4.34 14.39
N ARG A 617 36.31 4.11 15.72
CA ARG A 617 35.41 4.83 16.63
C ARG A 617 35.59 6.34 16.50
N GLN A 618 34.48 7.09 16.48
CA GLN A 618 34.47 8.55 16.26
C GLN A 618 35.14 8.98 14.93
N GLY A 619 35.17 8.11 13.92
CA GLY A 619 35.73 8.43 12.62
C GLY A 619 37.27 8.48 12.59
N LYS A 620 37.94 7.96 13.62
CA LYS A 620 39.40 7.81 13.66
C LYS A 620 39.88 6.90 12.53
N SER A 621 41.09 7.16 12.03
CA SER A 621 41.75 6.27 11.06
C SER A 621 42.05 4.92 11.69
N VAL A 622 41.97 3.86 10.89
CA VAL A 622 42.27 2.48 11.30
C VAL A 622 43.56 2.07 10.61
N LYS A 623 44.40 1.31 11.31
CA LYS A 623 45.60 0.71 10.70
C LYS A 623 45.16 -0.44 9.78
N LEU A 624 45.37 -0.32 8.48
CA LEU A 624 44.98 -1.32 7.48
C LEU A 624 46.01 -2.47 7.44
N PRO A 625 45.59 -3.72 7.19
CA PRO A 625 46.54 -4.84 7.09
C PRO A 625 47.40 -4.73 5.83
N GLY A 626 48.66 -5.15 5.91
CA GLY A 626 49.58 -5.21 4.77
C GLY A 626 49.22 -6.29 3.76
N TYR A 627 49.76 -6.11 2.55
CA TYR A 627 49.53 -7.00 1.42
C TYR A 627 50.12 -8.40 1.64
N VAL A 628 49.31 -9.41 1.35
CA VAL A 628 49.70 -10.81 1.26
C VAL A 628 49.04 -11.38 0.01
N LYS A 629 49.83 -11.91 -0.94
CA LYS A 629 49.35 -12.35 -2.26
C LYS A 629 48.16 -13.32 -2.17
N SER A 630 48.19 -14.26 -1.22
CA SER A 630 47.15 -15.28 -1.02
C SER A 630 45.96 -14.83 -0.15
N ARG A 631 45.83 -13.53 0.16
CA ARG A 631 44.79 -13.02 1.08
C ARG A 631 44.07 -11.77 0.56
N PRO A 632 42.81 -11.87 0.12
CA PRO A 632 41.96 -10.71 -0.11
C PRO A 632 41.67 -9.93 1.17
N LEU A 633 41.64 -8.62 0.99
CA LEU A 633 41.23 -7.63 1.97
C LEU A 633 39.79 -7.23 1.70
N ILE A 634 38.91 -7.48 2.67
CA ILE A 634 37.52 -7.03 2.67
C ILE A 634 37.37 -5.88 3.66
N LEU A 635 36.81 -4.77 3.18
CA LEU A 635 36.64 -3.52 3.91
C LEU A 635 35.15 -3.15 3.94
N LEU A 636 34.57 -3.14 5.15
CA LEU A 636 33.24 -2.57 5.38
C LEU A 636 33.35 -1.10 5.77
N MET A 637 32.31 -0.31 5.50
CA MET A 637 32.22 1.11 5.89
C MET A 637 33.39 1.97 5.33
N GLY A 638 33.97 1.58 4.19
CA GLY A 638 35.16 2.23 3.62
C GLY A 638 34.90 3.13 2.41
N VAL A 639 33.75 3.00 1.74
CA VAL A 639 33.51 3.62 0.42
C VAL A 639 33.68 5.15 0.45
N ALA A 640 33.09 5.83 1.45
CA ALA A 640 33.22 7.29 1.60
C ALA A 640 34.67 7.78 1.82
N ARG A 641 35.62 6.88 2.13
CA ARG A 641 37.04 7.19 2.35
C ARG A 641 37.95 6.46 1.37
N ILE A 642 37.41 5.98 0.25
CA ILE A 642 38.12 5.14 -0.70
C ILE A 642 39.45 5.77 -1.17
N ASN A 643 39.48 7.07 -1.48
CA ASN A 643 40.72 7.75 -1.91
C ASN A 643 41.81 7.67 -0.83
N GLN A 644 41.46 7.91 0.43
CA GLN A 644 42.40 7.80 1.56
C GLN A 644 42.86 6.36 1.77
N ILE A 645 41.95 5.40 1.61
CA ILE A 645 42.24 3.97 1.72
C ILE A 645 43.21 3.56 0.62
N ILE A 646 42.97 3.91 -0.64
CA ILE A 646 43.85 3.57 -1.77
C ILE A 646 45.24 4.15 -1.54
N GLN A 647 45.33 5.45 -1.19
CA GLN A 647 46.61 6.08 -0.85
C GLN A 647 47.36 5.35 0.26
N THR A 648 46.65 4.92 1.32
CA THR A 648 47.24 4.14 2.43
C THR A 648 47.69 2.75 1.98
N LEU A 649 46.93 2.08 1.12
CA LEU A 649 47.25 0.74 0.62
C LEU A 649 48.44 0.74 -0.34
N THR A 650 48.59 1.78 -1.18
CA THR A 650 49.62 1.86 -2.21
C THR A 650 50.87 2.65 -1.79
N SER A 651 50.85 3.36 -0.66
CA SER A 651 52.01 4.15 -0.20
C SER A 651 53.23 3.28 0.15
N GLU A 652 54.41 3.82 -0.14
CA GLU A 652 55.69 3.23 0.23
C GLU A 652 55.97 3.38 1.74
N GLU A 653 55.57 4.50 2.33
CA GLU A 653 55.97 4.91 3.69
C GLU A 653 55.27 4.14 4.84
N GLY A 654 54.36 3.20 4.53
CA GLY A 654 53.70 2.32 5.51
C GLY A 654 52.84 3.03 6.57
N GLN A 655 52.73 4.36 6.54
CA GLN A 655 51.91 5.12 7.48
C GLN A 655 50.43 4.71 7.33
N GLY A 656 49.81 4.27 8.42
CA GLY A 656 48.43 3.78 8.41
C GLY A 656 48.24 2.34 7.91
N ARG A 657 49.32 1.62 7.54
CA ARG A 657 49.29 0.21 7.13
C ARG A 657 50.24 -0.65 7.96
N ASP A 658 49.88 -1.90 8.20
CA ASP A 658 50.70 -2.88 8.92
C ASP A 658 51.28 -3.93 7.98
N GLY A 659 52.41 -3.59 7.35
CA GLY A 659 53.16 -4.51 6.47
C GLY A 659 53.36 -3.98 5.04
N ALA A 660 53.58 -4.91 4.10
CA ALA A 660 53.95 -4.63 2.72
C ALA A 660 52.86 -3.86 1.95
N ARG A 661 53.29 -3.11 0.92
CA ARG A 661 52.40 -2.35 0.04
C ARG A 661 51.60 -3.22 -0.91
N TYR A 662 50.40 -2.75 -1.23
CA TYR A 662 49.58 -3.38 -2.25
C TYR A 662 50.07 -2.92 -3.63
N PRO A 663 50.32 -3.85 -4.58
CA PRO A 663 50.68 -3.48 -5.94
C PRO A 663 49.55 -2.69 -6.61
N GLY A 664 49.88 -1.64 -7.38
CA GLY A 664 48.88 -0.78 -8.02
C GLY A 664 47.98 -1.51 -9.03
N TYR A 665 48.49 -2.55 -9.69
CA TYR A 665 47.72 -3.37 -10.62
C TYR A 665 46.78 -4.36 -9.91
N LEU A 666 46.86 -4.51 -8.58
CA LEU A 666 46.08 -5.51 -7.87
C LEU A 666 44.57 -5.24 -8.04
N PRO A 667 43.76 -6.27 -8.32
CA PRO A 667 42.33 -6.09 -8.51
C PRO A 667 41.59 -5.55 -7.28
N ILE A 668 40.62 -4.67 -7.52
CA ILE A 668 39.71 -4.11 -6.53
C ILE A 668 38.27 -4.17 -7.05
N GLY A 669 37.34 -4.54 -6.17
CA GLY A 669 35.91 -4.55 -6.41
C GLY A 669 35.18 -3.71 -5.37
N ILE A 670 34.25 -2.86 -5.81
CA ILE A 670 33.35 -2.09 -4.94
C ILE A 670 31.94 -2.61 -5.17
N ILE A 671 31.35 -3.18 -4.13
CA ILE A 671 30.03 -3.83 -4.19
C ILE A 671 29.06 -2.97 -3.41
N GLU A 672 27.99 -2.54 -4.07
CA GLU A 672 26.96 -1.66 -3.54
C GLU A 672 25.62 -2.39 -3.49
N ARG A 673 24.87 -2.13 -2.43
CA ARG A 673 23.52 -2.67 -2.19
C ARG A 673 23.44 -4.18 -2.46
N ALA A 674 24.44 -4.93 -1.97
CA ALA A 674 24.55 -6.36 -2.16
C ALA A 674 23.22 -7.08 -1.87
N SER A 675 22.83 -8.02 -2.75
CA SER A 675 21.57 -8.76 -2.74
C SER A 675 20.29 -7.97 -3.04
N SER A 676 20.35 -6.64 -3.16
CA SER A 676 19.20 -5.86 -3.62
C SER A 676 18.99 -6.02 -5.14
N PRO A 677 17.76 -5.82 -5.66
CA PRO A 677 17.50 -5.88 -7.10
C PRO A 677 18.36 -4.91 -7.92
N ASP A 678 18.76 -3.79 -7.31
CA ASP A 678 19.61 -2.74 -7.88
C ASP A 678 21.09 -2.84 -7.44
N GLN A 679 21.52 -4.02 -6.97
CA GLN A 679 22.91 -4.26 -6.59
C GLN A 679 23.88 -3.91 -7.73
N ARG A 680 25.08 -3.46 -7.38
CA ARG A 680 26.11 -3.11 -8.37
C ARG A 680 27.49 -3.50 -7.90
N ILE A 681 28.33 -3.93 -8.83
CA ILE A 681 29.77 -4.07 -8.62
C ILE A 681 30.56 -3.27 -9.65
N ILE A 682 31.59 -2.56 -9.17
CA ILE A 682 32.58 -1.86 -9.96
C ILE A 682 33.92 -2.55 -9.74
N MET A 683 34.49 -3.15 -10.79
CA MET A 683 35.76 -3.86 -10.73
C MET A 683 36.82 -3.13 -11.54
N SER A 684 38.01 -2.98 -10.97
CA SER A 684 39.15 -2.31 -11.62
C SER A 684 40.45 -2.80 -10.97
N SER A 685 41.56 -2.12 -11.23
CA SER A 685 42.81 -2.21 -10.47
C SER A 685 42.95 -1.02 -9.51
N LEU A 686 43.75 -1.18 -8.44
CA LEU A 686 43.95 -0.12 -7.43
C LEU A 686 44.39 1.22 -8.02
N ASP A 687 45.20 1.20 -9.09
CA ASP A 687 45.69 2.40 -9.79
C ASP A 687 44.64 3.08 -10.68
N LYS A 688 43.56 2.39 -11.07
CA LYS A 688 42.56 2.88 -12.03
C LYS A 688 41.18 3.18 -11.39
N ILE A 689 40.88 2.60 -10.23
CA ILE A 689 39.53 2.66 -9.62
C ILE A 689 39.07 4.08 -9.27
N GLU A 690 39.96 5.00 -8.89
CA GLU A 690 39.59 6.39 -8.58
C GLU A 690 39.00 7.12 -9.80
N GLY A 691 39.51 6.82 -10.99
CA GLY A 691 38.98 7.35 -12.25
C GLY A 691 37.58 6.82 -12.56
N ALA A 692 37.32 5.55 -12.23
CA ALA A 692 36.01 4.93 -12.40
C ALA A 692 34.96 5.54 -11.46
N LEU A 693 35.31 5.76 -10.19
CA LEU A 693 34.38 6.31 -9.20
C LEU A 693 33.95 7.75 -9.49
N LYS A 694 34.81 8.58 -10.10
CA LYS A 694 34.42 9.94 -10.51
C LYS A 694 33.35 9.98 -11.60
N LYS A 695 33.18 8.88 -12.35
CA LYS A 695 32.23 8.76 -13.46
C LYS A 695 30.89 8.14 -13.04
N LEU A 696 30.77 7.66 -11.80
CA LEU A 696 29.63 6.87 -11.33
C LEU A 696 29.05 7.46 -10.02
N ASP A 697 27.73 7.55 -9.91
CA ASP A 697 27.07 8.01 -8.68
C ASP A 697 27.15 6.94 -7.59
N GLU A 698 27.48 7.27 -6.35
CA GLU A 698 27.56 6.31 -5.25
C GLU A 698 26.17 5.77 -4.81
N ARG A 699 26.09 4.46 -4.50
CA ARG A 699 24.87 3.80 -3.98
C ARG A 699 25.13 3.14 -2.62
N PRO A 700 24.94 3.85 -1.50
CA PRO A 700 25.11 3.24 -0.18
C PRO A 700 23.98 2.23 0.16
N PRO A 701 24.25 1.21 0.99
CA PRO A 701 25.54 0.85 1.58
C PRO A 701 26.46 0.10 0.59
N GLY A 702 27.77 0.31 0.70
CA GLY A 702 28.78 -0.37 -0.13
C GLY A 702 29.97 -0.92 0.66
N MET A 703 30.64 -1.91 0.08
CA MET A 703 31.84 -2.57 0.61
C MET A 703 32.92 -2.68 -0.45
N ILE A 704 34.17 -2.83 -0.01
CA ILE A 704 35.33 -2.94 -0.89
C ILE A 704 35.97 -4.32 -0.68
N ILE A 705 36.41 -4.95 -1.77
CA ILE A 705 37.25 -6.15 -1.76
C ILE A 705 38.49 -5.89 -2.62
N VAL A 706 39.67 -6.22 -2.11
CA VAL A 706 40.96 -6.02 -2.78
C VAL A 706 41.72 -7.34 -2.78
N GLY A 707 42.15 -7.80 -3.95
CA GLY A 707 42.92 -9.03 -4.09
C GLY A 707 42.63 -9.78 -5.37
N TRP A 708 43.44 -10.81 -5.64
CA TRP A 708 43.35 -11.63 -6.84
C TRP A 708 41.99 -12.29 -7.07
N SER A 709 41.25 -12.55 -5.99
CA SER A 709 39.96 -13.21 -6.08
C SER A 709 38.87 -12.39 -6.78
N VAL A 710 39.02 -11.07 -6.87
CA VAL A 710 38.02 -10.17 -7.49
C VAL A 710 37.81 -10.47 -8.98
N LEU A 711 38.88 -10.74 -9.72
CA LEU A 711 38.83 -10.96 -11.17
C LEU A 711 39.15 -12.41 -11.57
N CYS A 712 39.39 -13.31 -10.61
CA CYS A 712 39.87 -14.66 -10.91
C CYS A 712 38.90 -15.53 -11.73
N LEU A 713 37.61 -15.20 -11.76
CA LEU A 713 36.59 -15.87 -12.57
C LEU A 713 36.29 -15.15 -13.90
N GLU A 714 36.97 -14.04 -14.20
CA GLU A 714 36.76 -13.31 -15.45
C GLU A 714 37.35 -14.06 -16.66
N GLY A 715 36.67 -13.95 -17.81
CA GLY A 715 37.10 -14.60 -19.04
C GLY A 715 37.10 -16.13 -18.90
N ARG A 716 38.26 -16.77 -19.11
CA ARG A 716 38.43 -18.21 -18.89
C ARG A 716 38.66 -18.57 -17.42
N GLY A 717 38.83 -17.58 -16.55
CA GLY A 717 39.25 -17.73 -15.17
C GLY A 717 40.69 -18.23 -15.01
N LYS A 718 41.20 -18.18 -13.77
CA LYS A 718 42.46 -18.82 -13.36
C LYS A 718 42.37 -19.40 -11.96
N VAL A 719 43.12 -20.48 -11.75
CA VAL A 719 43.18 -21.22 -10.47
C VAL A 719 44.62 -21.36 -9.94
N ASP A 720 45.61 -20.81 -10.63
CA ASP A 720 47.05 -21.05 -10.49
C ASP A 720 47.85 -19.76 -10.21
N ILE A 721 47.19 -18.72 -9.68
CA ILE A 721 47.79 -17.39 -9.44
C ILE A 721 48.94 -17.46 -8.41
N LEU A 722 48.83 -18.37 -7.45
CA LEU A 722 49.82 -18.58 -6.39
C LEU A 722 50.94 -19.55 -6.81
N ASP A 723 50.77 -20.31 -7.89
CA ASP A 723 51.71 -21.36 -8.30
C ASP A 723 53.00 -20.77 -8.90
N ASP A 724 52.92 -19.58 -9.50
CA ASP A 724 54.09 -18.85 -10.01
C ASP A 724 54.69 -17.93 -8.93
N THR A 725 55.65 -18.48 -8.20
CA THR A 725 56.38 -17.76 -7.13
C THR A 725 57.38 -16.74 -7.66
N ASN A 726 57.73 -16.79 -8.95
CA ASN A 726 58.72 -15.90 -9.59
C ASN A 726 58.07 -14.94 -10.61
N ALA A 727 56.74 -14.81 -10.60
CA ALA A 727 56.02 -13.94 -11.50
C ALA A 727 56.52 -12.49 -11.36
N SER A 728 56.90 -11.87 -12.49
CA SER A 728 57.25 -10.45 -12.52
C SER A 728 55.99 -9.58 -12.43
N GLU A 729 56.11 -8.35 -11.89
CA GLU A 729 54.99 -7.39 -11.85
C GLU A 729 54.36 -7.16 -13.24
N GLY A 730 55.15 -7.22 -14.32
CA GLY A 730 54.65 -7.10 -15.69
C GLY A 730 53.77 -8.28 -16.13
N SER A 731 54.13 -9.51 -15.75
CA SER A 731 53.33 -10.70 -16.03
C SER A 731 52.00 -10.65 -15.28
N GLU A 732 52.06 -10.30 -14.00
CA GLU A 732 50.89 -10.14 -13.14
C GLU A 732 49.94 -9.04 -13.62
N ARG A 733 50.48 -7.89 -14.04
CA ARG A 733 49.70 -6.81 -14.64
C ARG A 733 49.04 -7.24 -15.96
N GLY A 734 49.74 -8.01 -16.79
CA GLY A 734 49.18 -8.58 -18.01
C GLY A 734 47.99 -9.50 -17.77
N ILE A 735 47.96 -10.24 -16.66
CA ILE A 735 46.79 -11.05 -16.26
C ILE A 735 45.59 -10.13 -15.97
N VAL A 736 45.80 -9.07 -15.17
CA VAL A 736 44.73 -8.14 -14.78
C VAL A 736 44.19 -7.36 -15.98
N ASP A 737 45.07 -6.81 -16.82
CA ASP A 737 44.67 -6.10 -18.04
C ASP A 737 43.94 -7.03 -19.02
N GLY A 738 44.35 -8.31 -19.10
CA GLY A 738 43.65 -9.35 -19.86
C GLY A 738 42.24 -9.62 -19.34
N TRP A 739 42.04 -9.66 -18.02
CA TRP A 739 40.70 -9.77 -17.43
C TRP A 739 39.85 -8.54 -17.62
N LEU A 740 40.42 -7.34 -17.56
CA LEU A 740 39.69 -6.09 -17.82
C LEU A 740 39.37 -5.91 -19.31
N GLY A 741 40.06 -6.61 -20.21
CA GLY A 741 39.78 -6.58 -21.65
C GLY A 741 40.16 -5.26 -22.31
N GLY A 742 41.13 -4.53 -21.75
CA GLY A 742 41.56 -3.21 -22.23
C GLY A 742 40.73 -2.03 -21.69
N GLU A 743 39.67 -2.27 -20.91
CA GLU A 743 38.89 -1.22 -20.25
C GLU A 743 39.54 -0.76 -18.93
N GLU A 744 39.25 0.47 -18.49
CA GLU A 744 39.72 0.97 -17.18
C GLU A 744 39.01 0.28 -16.01
N TYR A 745 37.74 -0.08 -16.18
CA TYR A 745 36.91 -0.72 -15.18
C TYR A 745 35.74 -1.46 -15.83
N LYS A 746 35.18 -2.44 -15.11
CA LYS A 746 33.97 -3.17 -15.49
C LYS A 746 32.87 -2.93 -14.48
N VAL A 747 31.64 -2.77 -14.95
CA VAL A 747 30.45 -2.63 -14.10
C VAL A 747 29.47 -3.77 -14.38
N ARG A 748 28.94 -4.37 -13.32
CA ARG A 748 27.78 -5.28 -13.41
C ARG A 748 26.69 -4.78 -12.47
N GLU A 749 25.47 -4.72 -12.98
CA GLU A 749 24.29 -4.30 -12.21
C GLU A 749 23.23 -5.39 -12.18
N GLY A 750 22.48 -5.43 -11.08
CA GLY A 750 21.37 -6.33 -10.86
C GLY A 750 21.76 -7.73 -10.36
N LEU A 751 20.73 -8.47 -9.95
CA LEU A 751 20.85 -9.89 -9.63
C LEU A 751 21.12 -10.69 -10.89
N GLN A 752 22.00 -11.69 -10.81
CA GLN A 752 22.22 -12.66 -11.88
C GLN A 752 20.93 -13.44 -12.15
N GLU A 753 20.76 -13.92 -13.39
CA GLU A 753 19.53 -14.59 -13.84
C GLU A 753 19.12 -15.76 -12.92
N GLY A 754 20.05 -16.67 -12.60
CA GLY A 754 19.75 -17.79 -11.70
C GLY A 754 19.34 -17.35 -10.27
N TRP A 755 19.90 -16.25 -9.76
CA TRP A 755 19.47 -15.68 -8.48
C TRP A 755 18.12 -14.99 -8.59
N ARG A 756 17.84 -14.31 -9.71
CA ARG A 756 16.57 -13.63 -9.96
C ARG A 756 15.42 -14.62 -10.06
N ASP A 757 15.63 -15.73 -10.76
CA ASP A 757 14.62 -16.78 -10.90
C ASP A 757 14.34 -17.46 -9.55
N LEU A 758 15.40 -17.86 -8.84
CA LEU A 758 15.28 -18.50 -7.53
C LEU A 758 14.60 -17.61 -6.49
N LEU A 759 14.94 -16.31 -6.48
CA LEU A 759 14.44 -15.37 -5.49
C LEU A 759 13.10 -14.72 -5.87
N GLY A 760 12.73 -14.74 -7.15
CA GLY A 760 11.44 -14.26 -7.65
C GLY A 760 10.26 -15.14 -7.25
N GLU A 761 10.49 -16.44 -7.02
CA GLU A 761 9.47 -17.38 -6.54
C GLU A 761 9.16 -17.26 -5.03
N VAL A 762 9.97 -16.50 -4.28
CA VAL A 762 9.91 -16.41 -2.80
C VAL A 762 9.03 -15.24 -2.30
N GLN A 763 8.38 -14.47 -3.20
CA GLN A 763 7.58 -13.28 -2.86
C GLN A 763 6.17 -13.56 -2.35
#